data_AF-A0A9W2X5M4-F1
#
_entry.id   AF-A0A9W2X5M4-F1
#
_cell.length_a   1.000
_cell.length_b   1.000
_cell.length_c   1.000
_cell.angle_alpha   90.00
_cell.angle_beta   90.00
_cell.angle_gamma   90.00
#
_symmetry.space_group_name_H-M   'P 1'
#
loop_
_entity.id
_entity.type
_entity.pdbx_description
1 polymer ?
#
loop_
_entity_poly.entity_id
_entity_poly.type
_entity_poly.pdbx_seq_one_letter_code
_entity_poly.pdbx_strand_id
1 'polypeptide(L)'
;MTTPPSSWTRFMTSHLNWPRHFWRESAPPALMLGLLVCFYDDLELLDAAVAQVLLHQMIKCSHLRGFQAGVQKLKADLLEIATENQTLNETLGSLSDAVVGLTHSQLDSLCPEAVHGAISTLNQVSGWAKSQVIILSAKYLAHEKVLSFYNVSQMGVLLAGVGTQAFHAMDRRDLMQLLRSAISLHVSDLSPAQQHGVLSKVMEAGDTASGIVEIQGPFFKEVSLFDLRREPGFNSTVLKEKELRRSQALFLFELLSKTTRRPEELLSAGQLVKGVMCSHIEAMSVDSFLAHFQHFENNFSLLSPYQINCLAWKYWEVSRSSMPPFLLATLPARYLASVPASQCVPFLISLGKSQLDSLVLDSHKKNSVLKKVQQCLNDSVADEYTVDILGNLLCHLPAAVIHRGVSPRAWATALHILRDCLDLSPQQKVAVRLRLLEQHGLPQNWTAETTKDLGPFLVLFSGDELSSVATKFPDILQQTASKMAGTLPPKEFLQAVFESVRNSSEESPSSDRSPGCHGVSAPSSNDIIKLAEANACWAPEGLLCLGEDVFLRSVELLGAVRSFSPAQLRTLKEKAVQVWDAPSYWREYHLASLGRIVLALTEGELQQLDLSSIDTVASLSQQTEWTPGQAKSILQGFLEDSGYSVQDLKSFHLVGLGATLCAMNITEISLIKISEFRVVVARIGTLLCSTHVLTEFKRKAEVVFGGPTEWSSSVLQELGTIAAGLSKEELRMLDKDLMPYFQPSAIKCLPDEIFKELSAEQIAFLGPENAAAVTPAQRRQLSMLQLQSLQRALDGAKTRSWLDAPPSASPTRTPSSLSPPVSTAFGLSWCWALGRQL
;
A
#
# COMPACT_ATOMS: atom_id res chain seq x y z
N MET A 1 7.58 36.77 -39.80
CA MET A 1 6.90 35.67 -39.07
C MET A 1 7.98 34.87 -38.39
N THR A 2 8.21 35.15 -37.11
CA THR A 2 9.20 34.48 -36.27
C THR A 2 8.57 33.21 -35.73
N THR A 3 9.16 32.07 -36.07
CA THR A 3 8.86 30.77 -35.43
C THR A 3 8.97 30.91 -33.91
N PRO A 4 8.07 30.29 -33.13
CA PRO A 4 8.20 30.30 -31.68
C PRO A 4 9.50 29.58 -31.28
N PRO A 5 10.22 30.06 -30.24
CA PRO A 5 11.44 29.40 -29.80
C PRO A 5 11.13 27.99 -29.28
N SER A 6 11.94 27.02 -29.69
CA SER A 6 11.85 25.63 -29.25
C SER A 6 11.96 25.51 -27.73
N SER A 7 11.46 24.41 -27.16
CA SER A 7 11.57 24.11 -25.73
C SER A 7 13.03 24.19 -25.24
N TRP A 8 13.98 23.79 -26.09
CA TRP A 8 15.43 23.91 -25.90
C TRP A 8 15.87 25.35 -25.69
N THR A 9 15.47 26.21 -26.62
CA THR A 9 15.82 27.63 -26.61
C THR A 9 15.21 28.31 -25.38
N ARG A 10 14.00 27.89 -24.96
CA ARG A 10 13.29 28.42 -23.80
C ARG A 10 13.95 27.99 -22.49
N PHE A 11 14.28 26.70 -22.32
CA PHE A 11 14.94 26.16 -21.12
C PHE A 11 16.34 26.74 -20.92
N MET A 12 17.15 26.80 -21.99
CA MET A 12 18.53 27.33 -21.94
C MET A 12 18.56 28.84 -21.64
N THR A 13 17.59 29.61 -22.16
CA THR A 13 17.51 31.06 -21.88
C THR A 13 16.85 31.39 -20.54
N SER A 14 15.91 30.57 -20.03
CA SER A 14 15.21 30.86 -18.77
C SER A 14 15.92 30.34 -17.52
N HIS A 15 16.77 29.31 -17.64
CA HIS A 15 17.37 28.65 -16.47
C HIS A 15 18.90 28.65 -16.43
N LEU A 16 19.59 28.76 -17.58
CA LEU A 16 21.05 28.69 -17.65
C LEU A 16 21.71 30.01 -18.09
N ASN A 17 20.92 31.03 -18.45
CA ASN A 17 21.38 32.39 -18.78
C ASN A 17 22.44 32.46 -19.91
N TRP A 18 22.39 31.55 -20.90
CA TRP A 18 23.36 31.52 -22.00
C TRP A 18 22.90 32.36 -23.21
N PRO A 19 23.76 33.18 -23.86
CA PRO A 19 23.37 34.00 -25.01
C PRO A 19 22.99 33.22 -26.29
N ARG A 20 21.98 33.72 -27.02
CA ARG A 20 21.41 33.11 -28.25
C ARG A 20 22.38 32.91 -29.42
N HIS A 21 23.52 33.60 -29.45
CA HIS A 21 24.44 33.61 -30.59
C HIS A 21 25.47 32.47 -30.59
N PHE A 22 25.57 31.68 -29.51
CA PHE A 22 26.58 30.62 -29.39
C PHE A 22 26.25 29.34 -30.20
N TRP A 23 25.05 29.25 -30.79
CA TRP A 23 24.48 27.98 -31.25
C TRP A 23 24.29 27.85 -32.77
N ARG A 24 24.71 28.85 -33.57
CA ARG A 24 24.49 28.82 -35.03
C ARG A 24 25.66 28.19 -35.82
N GLU A 25 26.82 27.92 -35.21
CA GLU A 25 28.04 27.58 -35.98
C GLU A 25 28.85 26.36 -35.50
N SER A 26 28.37 25.55 -34.55
CA SER A 26 29.09 24.33 -34.18
C SER A 26 28.16 23.30 -33.55
N ALA A 27 27.66 22.36 -34.35
CA ALA A 27 27.14 21.09 -33.85
C ALA A 27 28.30 20.37 -33.13
N PRO A 28 28.22 20.11 -31.81
CA PRO A 28 29.22 19.28 -31.16
C PRO A 28 29.19 17.89 -31.82
N PRO A 29 30.32 17.18 -31.93
CA PRO A 29 30.27 15.76 -32.20
C PRO A 29 29.33 15.14 -31.15
N ALA A 30 28.38 14.31 -31.56
CA ALA A 30 27.35 13.68 -30.70
C ALA A 30 27.90 12.84 -29.51
N LEU A 31 29.22 12.84 -29.30
CA LEU A 31 29.87 12.31 -28.12
C LEU A 31 29.67 13.23 -26.91
N MET A 32 28.66 12.88 -26.11
CA MET A 32 28.50 13.22 -24.69
C MET A 32 27.80 14.56 -24.37
N LEU A 33 26.49 14.63 -24.64
CA LEU A 33 25.59 15.74 -24.28
C LEU A 33 25.18 15.75 -22.79
N GLY A 34 25.46 14.69 -22.04
CA GLY A 34 25.07 14.61 -20.62
C GLY A 34 23.53 14.70 -20.46
N LEU A 35 23.03 15.50 -19.51
CA LEU A 35 21.58 15.70 -19.32
C LEU A 35 20.92 16.59 -20.39
N LEU A 36 21.70 17.28 -21.24
CA LEU A 36 21.13 18.12 -22.30
C LEU A 36 20.46 17.28 -23.40
N VAL A 37 20.85 16.01 -23.52
CA VAL A 37 20.22 15.05 -24.44
C VAL A 37 18.71 14.93 -24.21
N CYS A 38 18.25 15.10 -22.97
CA CYS A 38 16.85 14.93 -22.59
C CYS A 38 15.90 15.98 -23.18
N PHE A 39 16.45 17.03 -23.79
CA PHE A 39 15.68 18.10 -24.38
C PHE A 39 15.81 18.12 -25.91
N TYR A 40 16.76 17.38 -26.49
CA TYR A 40 17.14 17.45 -27.91
C TYR A 40 15.94 17.54 -28.88
N ASP A 41 15.97 18.49 -29.81
CA ASP A 41 14.87 18.84 -30.70
C ASP A 41 15.18 18.74 -32.21
N ASP A 42 16.45 18.76 -32.63
CA ASP A 42 16.87 18.71 -34.04
C ASP A 42 16.90 17.27 -34.61
N LEU A 43 15.72 16.65 -34.73
CA LEU A 43 15.58 15.26 -35.17
C LEU A 43 15.76 15.04 -36.68
N GLU A 44 15.50 16.06 -37.52
CA GLU A 44 15.47 15.95 -38.99
C GLU A 44 16.82 15.60 -39.65
N LEU A 45 17.94 15.71 -38.92
CA LEU A 45 19.30 15.52 -39.43
C LEU A 45 20.00 14.27 -38.84
N LEU A 46 19.28 13.45 -38.08
CA LEU A 46 19.84 12.29 -37.40
C LEU A 46 19.82 11.04 -38.29
N ASP A 47 20.93 10.30 -38.30
CA ASP A 47 20.95 8.93 -38.79
C ASP A 47 20.69 7.93 -37.64
N ALA A 48 20.39 6.68 -38.01
CA ALA A 48 20.06 5.62 -37.05
C ALA A 48 21.17 5.37 -36.01
N ALA A 49 22.45 5.48 -36.40
CA ALA A 49 23.57 5.22 -35.50
C ALA A 49 23.69 6.34 -34.44
N VAL A 50 23.52 7.60 -34.85
CA VAL A 50 23.50 8.73 -33.91
C VAL A 50 22.28 8.66 -33.00
N ALA A 51 21.11 8.29 -33.53
CA ALA A 51 19.91 8.10 -32.70
C ALA A 51 20.12 7.04 -31.60
N GLN A 52 20.74 5.89 -31.92
CA GLN A 52 21.10 4.87 -30.94
C GLN A 52 22.04 5.40 -29.84
N VAL A 53 23.05 6.22 -30.22
CA VAL A 53 23.96 6.85 -29.26
C VAL A 53 23.20 7.85 -28.35
N LEU A 54 22.26 8.61 -28.89
CA LEU A 54 21.44 9.55 -28.12
C LEU A 54 20.53 8.78 -27.14
N LEU A 55 19.86 7.72 -27.59
CA LEU A 55 19.03 6.87 -26.73
C LEU A 55 19.83 6.30 -25.54
N HIS A 56 21.06 5.84 -25.78
CA HIS A 56 21.94 5.37 -24.69
C HIS A 56 22.30 6.49 -23.69
N GLN A 57 22.51 7.72 -24.16
CA GLN A 57 22.76 8.86 -23.25
C GLN A 57 21.51 9.24 -22.45
N MET A 58 20.31 8.96 -22.98
CA MET A 58 19.03 9.28 -22.36
C MET A 58 18.66 8.43 -21.15
N ILE A 59 19.42 7.38 -20.81
CA ILE A 59 19.19 6.57 -19.58
C ILE A 59 19.07 7.47 -18.34
N LYS A 60 19.90 8.52 -18.27
CA LYS A 60 19.93 9.46 -17.15
C LYS A 60 18.75 10.45 -17.13
N CYS A 61 17.98 10.54 -18.20
CA CYS A 61 16.81 11.42 -18.31
C CYS A 61 15.65 10.96 -17.44
N SER A 62 15.61 9.68 -17.06
CA SER A 62 14.64 9.12 -16.11
C SER A 62 14.62 9.86 -14.77
N HIS A 63 15.73 10.49 -14.38
CA HIS A 63 15.85 11.28 -13.14
C HIS A 63 15.33 12.73 -13.25
N LEU A 64 15.03 13.23 -14.45
CA LEU A 64 14.53 14.59 -14.65
C LEU A 64 13.05 14.70 -14.26
N ARG A 65 12.83 15.25 -13.07
CA ARG A 65 11.49 15.50 -12.52
C ARG A 65 10.78 16.61 -13.32
N GLY A 66 9.62 16.29 -13.89
CA GLY A 66 8.71 17.26 -14.54
C GLY A 66 8.71 17.22 -16.07
N PHE A 67 9.64 16.50 -16.70
CA PHE A 67 9.74 16.40 -18.16
C PHE A 67 9.48 15.00 -18.70
N GLN A 68 8.94 14.08 -17.88
CA GLN A 68 8.82 12.66 -18.25
C GLN A 68 8.02 12.44 -19.54
N ALA A 69 6.91 13.15 -19.74
CA ALA A 69 6.12 13.01 -20.96
C ALA A 69 6.91 13.49 -22.22
N GLY A 70 7.64 14.60 -22.10
CA GLY A 70 8.52 15.10 -23.17
C GLY A 70 9.71 14.17 -23.43
N VAL A 71 10.31 13.61 -22.38
CA VAL A 71 11.40 12.62 -22.49
C VAL A 71 10.90 11.34 -23.16
N GLN A 72 9.70 10.86 -22.80
CA GLN A 72 9.11 9.67 -23.42
C GLN A 72 8.75 9.92 -24.88
N LYS A 73 8.25 11.13 -25.22
CA LYS A 73 8.03 11.53 -26.62
C LYS A 73 9.35 11.53 -27.39
N LEU A 74 10.39 12.20 -26.89
CA LEU A 74 11.70 12.24 -27.52
C LEU A 74 12.30 10.83 -27.69
N LYS A 75 12.14 9.95 -26.69
CA LYS A 75 12.55 8.55 -26.82
C LYS A 75 11.79 7.82 -27.92
N ALA A 76 10.47 8.05 -28.04
CA ALA A 76 9.67 7.44 -29.08
C ALA A 76 10.10 7.92 -30.48
N ASP A 77 10.34 9.22 -30.64
CA ASP A 77 10.78 9.81 -31.92
C ASP A 77 12.19 9.30 -32.29
N LEU A 78 13.13 9.25 -31.34
CA LEU A 78 14.47 8.70 -31.56
C LEU A 78 14.46 7.18 -31.80
N LEU A 79 13.53 6.45 -31.18
CA LEU A 79 13.36 5.01 -31.40
C LEU A 79 12.91 4.74 -32.84
N GLU A 80 12.02 5.57 -33.40
CA GLU A 80 11.61 5.48 -34.80
C GLU A 80 12.84 5.63 -35.72
N ILE A 81 13.63 6.69 -35.55
CA ILE A 81 14.85 6.96 -36.32
C ILE A 81 15.90 5.84 -36.13
N ALA A 82 16.11 5.39 -34.90
CA ALA A 82 17.11 4.36 -34.57
C ALA A 82 16.81 3.00 -35.22
N THR A 83 15.55 2.77 -35.62
CA THR A 83 15.10 1.55 -36.30
C THR A 83 14.93 1.72 -37.81
N GLU A 84 15.17 2.91 -38.36
CA GLU A 84 15.12 3.12 -39.80
C GLU A 84 16.17 2.25 -40.52
N ASN A 85 15.72 1.47 -41.50
CA ASN A 85 16.54 0.57 -42.33
C ASN A 85 17.23 -0.59 -41.60
N GLN A 86 16.90 -0.86 -40.33
CA GLN A 86 17.38 -2.01 -39.55
C GLN A 86 16.21 -2.83 -39.02
N THR A 87 16.41 -4.11 -38.76
CA THR A 87 15.37 -4.91 -38.11
C THR A 87 15.41 -4.71 -36.59
N LEU A 88 14.26 -4.76 -35.93
CA LEU A 88 14.19 -4.70 -34.46
C LEU A 88 14.99 -5.85 -33.80
N ASN A 89 15.07 -7.00 -34.48
CA ASN A 89 15.86 -8.15 -34.04
C ASN A 89 17.36 -7.84 -33.94
N GLU A 90 17.90 -7.05 -34.86
CA GLU A 90 19.33 -6.68 -34.88
C GLU A 90 19.66 -5.57 -33.89
N THR A 91 18.71 -4.69 -33.61
CA THR A 91 18.91 -3.45 -32.84
C THR A 91 18.52 -3.55 -31.37
N LEU A 92 17.77 -4.57 -30.96
CA LEU A 92 17.19 -4.67 -29.61
C LEU A 92 18.20 -4.39 -28.47
N GLY A 93 19.43 -4.91 -28.58
CA GLY A 93 20.48 -4.72 -27.59
C GLY A 93 21.10 -3.31 -27.57
N SER A 94 20.96 -2.52 -28.63
CA SER A 94 21.52 -1.15 -28.71
C SER A 94 20.53 -0.05 -28.35
N LEU A 95 19.24 -0.35 -28.25
CA LEU A 95 18.16 0.61 -27.96
C LEU A 95 18.06 1.04 -26.49
N SER A 96 18.90 0.48 -25.62
CA SER A 96 19.00 0.85 -24.21
C SER A 96 17.65 0.84 -23.47
N ASP A 97 17.28 1.86 -22.70
CA ASP A 97 16.03 1.92 -21.94
C ASP A 97 14.83 2.45 -22.75
N ALA A 98 15.04 2.82 -24.02
CA ALA A 98 13.96 3.23 -24.93
C ALA A 98 13.10 2.06 -25.40
N VAL A 99 13.60 0.83 -25.25
CA VAL A 99 12.87 -0.43 -25.52
C VAL A 99 11.54 -0.54 -24.77
N VAL A 100 11.37 0.17 -23.65
CA VAL A 100 10.09 0.25 -22.92
C VAL A 100 9.00 0.95 -23.74
N GLY A 101 9.37 1.75 -24.73
CA GLY A 101 8.41 2.41 -25.64
C GLY A 101 7.86 1.48 -26.74
N LEU A 102 8.36 0.25 -26.87
CA LEU A 102 7.90 -0.71 -27.88
C LEU A 102 6.51 -1.25 -27.55
N THR A 103 5.64 -1.33 -28.57
CA THR A 103 4.28 -1.88 -28.41
C THR A 103 4.30 -3.40 -28.23
N HIS A 104 3.20 -3.97 -27.74
CA HIS A 104 3.06 -5.43 -27.63
C HIS A 104 3.25 -6.14 -28.98
N SER A 105 2.75 -5.57 -30.07
CA SER A 105 2.89 -6.13 -31.42
C SER A 105 4.35 -6.13 -31.90
N GLN A 106 5.10 -5.06 -31.61
CA GLN A 106 6.52 -4.99 -31.93
C GLN A 106 7.32 -6.05 -31.14
N LEU A 107 7.05 -6.18 -29.84
CA LEU A 107 7.72 -7.18 -29.01
C LEU A 107 7.34 -8.62 -29.39
N ASP A 108 6.07 -8.87 -29.74
CA ASP A 108 5.62 -10.20 -30.17
C ASP A 108 6.19 -10.59 -31.54
N SER A 109 6.57 -9.61 -32.38
CA SER A 109 7.23 -9.85 -33.67
C SER A 109 8.71 -10.28 -33.56
N LEU A 110 9.33 -10.09 -32.40
CA LEU A 110 10.73 -10.46 -32.16
C LEU A 110 10.95 -11.97 -32.26
N CYS A 111 12.11 -12.37 -32.79
CA CYS A 111 12.55 -13.75 -32.70
C CYS A 111 13.14 -14.07 -31.31
N PRO A 112 12.98 -15.32 -30.82
CA PRO A 112 13.58 -15.76 -29.55
C PRO A 112 15.09 -15.50 -29.45
N GLU A 113 15.83 -15.66 -30.55
CA GLU A 113 17.28 -15.49 -30.61
C GLU A 113 17.70 -14.04 -30.36
N ALA A 114 16.94 -13.06 -30.86
CA ALA A 114 17.21 -11.64 -30.65
C ALA A 114 17.02 -11.26 -29.17
N VAL A 115 15.94 -11.72 -28.55
CA VAL A 115 15.68 -11.49 -27.11
C VAL A 115 16.75 -12.15 -26.25
N HIS A 116 17.14 -13.39 -26.60
CA HIS A 116 18.22 -14.09 -25.92
C HIS A 116 19.56 -13.36 -26.03
N GLY A 117 19.93 -12.87 -27.23
CA GLY A 117 21.14 -12.09 -27.45
C GLY A 117 21.17 -10.74 -26.70
N ALA A 118 20.00 -10.13 -26.48
CA ALA A 118 19.86 -8.83 -25.82
C ALA A 118 19.63 -8.90 -24.30
N ILE A 119 19.59 -10.09 -23.69
CA ILE A 119 19.16 -10.28 -22.29
C ILE A 119 19.95 -9.44 -21.27
N SER A 120 21.26 -9.25 -21.51
CA SER A 120 22.16 -8.46 -20.66
C SER A 120 21.81 -6.97 -20.63
N THR A 121 21.12 -6.48 -21.66
CA THR A 121 20.58 -5.11 -21.72
C THR A 121 19.19 -5.07 -21.11
N LEU A 122 18.30 -5.98 -21.55
CA LEU A 122 16.90 -6.00 -21.13
C LEU A 122 16.72 -6.19 -19.62
N ASN A 123 17.59 -6.99 -18.99
CA ASN A 123 17.53 -7.27 -17.55
C ASN A 123 17.88 -6.06 -16.66
N GLN A 124 18.51 -5.01 -17.21
CA GLN A 124 18.88 -3.77 -16.50
C GLN A 124 17.86 -2.65 -16.69
N VAL A 125 16.96 -2.78 -17.66
CA VAL A 125 15.99 -1.74 -17.99
C VAL A 125 14.88 -1.72 -16.95
N SER A 126 14.64 -0.54 -16.37
CA SER A 126 13.51 -0.29 -15.46
C SER A 126 12.32 0.31 -16.19
N GLY A 127 11.11 0.06 -15.68
CA GLY A 127 9.88 0.70 -16.20
C GLY A 127 9.13 -0.13 -17.23
N TRP A 128 9.50 -1.40 -17.43
CA TRP A 128 8.72 -2.34 -18.22
C TRP A 128 7.28 -2.43 -17.72
N ALA A 129 6.35 -2.40 -18.67
CA ALA A 129 4.96 -2.74 -18.44
C ALA A 129 4.83 -4.26 -18.19
N LYS A 130 3.86 -4.70 -17.39
CA LYS A 130 3.68 -6.12 -17.03
C LYS A 130 3.49 -6.99 -18.27
N SER A 131 2.70 -6.48 -19.21
CA SER A 131 2.46 -7.09 -20.53
C SER A 131 3.74 -7.30 -21.34
N GLN A 132 4.64 -6.31 -21.36
CA GLN A 132 5.94 -6.41 -22.05
C GLN A 132 6.85 -7.46 -21.40
N VAL A 133 6.86 -7.52 -20.06
CA VAL A 133 7.62 -8.53 -19.31
C VAL A 133 7.14 -9.95 -19.67
N ILE A 134 5.82 -10.18 -19.76
CA ILE A 134 5.26 -11.48 -20.16
C ILE A 134 5.74 -11.88 -21.57
N ILE A 135 5.69 -10.96 -22.54
CA ILE A 135 6.12 -11.22 -23.93
C ILE A 135 7.61 -11.55 -23.97
N LEU A 136 8.46 -10.69 -23.39
CA LEU A 136 9.92 -10.86 -23.43
C LEU A 136 10.37 -12.13 -22.74
N SER A 137 9.78 -12.47 -21.61
CA SER A 137 10.08 -13.72 -20.89
C SER A 137 9.67 -14.94 -21.69
N ALA A 138 8.49 -14.94 -22.32
CA ALA A 138 8.08 -16.03 -23.20
C ALA A 138 9.05 -16.22 -24.38
N LYS A 139 9.51 -15.12 -25.00
CA LYS A 139 10.48 -15.16 -26.11
C LYS A 139 11.84 -15.69 -25.66
N TYR A 140 12.35 -15.22 -24.52
CA TYR A 140 13.62 -15.70 -23.95
C TYR A 140 13.57 -17.21 -23.68
N LEU A 141 12.48 -17.69 -23.08
CA LEU A 141 12.32 -19.10 -22.72
C LEU A 141 12.08 -20.04 -23.91
N ALA A 142 11.49 -19.52 -25.00
CA ALA A 142 11.32 -20.30 -26.23
C ALA A 142 12.67 -20.74 -26.84
N HIS A 143 13.74 -19.96 -26.63
CA HIS A 143 15.11 -20.33 -27.06
C HIS A 143 15.73 -21.43 -26.19
N GLU A 144 15.60 -21.30 -24.87
CA GLU A 144 16.31 -22.13 -23.89
C GLU A 144 15.77 -23.56 -23.74
N LYS A 145 14.54 -23.82 -24.16
CA LYS A 145 13.80 -25.11 -24.11
C LYS A 145 13.59 -25.72 -22.72
N VAL A 146 14.52 -25.57 -21.77
CA VAL A 146 14.45 -26.04 -20.39
C VAL A 146 14.82 -24.89 -19.45
N LEU A 147 13.96 -24.65 -18.45
CA LEU A 147 14.19 -23.64 -17.44
C LEU A 147 15.22 -24.14 -16.42
N SER A 148 16.40 -23.51 -16.38
CA SER A 148 17.50 -23.84 -15.46
C SER A 148 17.87 -22.65 -14.58
N PHE A 149 18.62 -22.90 -13.50
CA PHE A 149 19.17 -21.81 -12.66
C PHE A 149 19.95 -20.78 -13.49
N TYR A 150 20.77 -21.24 -14.45
CA TYR A 150 21.57 -20.34 -15.30
C TYR A 150 20.68 -19.39 -16.09
N ASN A 151 19.64 -19.92 -16.77
CA ASN A 151 18.77 -19.12 -17.62
C ASN A 151 18.00 -18.08 -16.82
N VAL A 152 17.44 -18.52 -15.69
CA VAL A 152 16.67 -17.66 -14.80
C VAL A 152 17.56 -16.57 -14.17
N SER A 153 18.83 -16.88 -13.90
CA SER A 153 19.78 -15.92 -13.35
C SER A 153 20.09 -14.74 -14.27
N GLN A 154 19.85 -14.88 -15.57
CA GLN A 154 20.08 -13.81 -16.55
C GLN A 154 18.89 -12.88 -16.70
N MET A 155 17.70 -13.24 -16.21
CA MET A 155 16.45 -12.53 -16.54
C MET A 155 16.25 -11.22 -15.76
N GLY A 156 16.85 -11.06 -14.58
CA GLY A 156 16.66 -9.87 -13.74
C GLY A 156 15.18 -9.54 -13.52
N VAL A 157 14.77 -8.33 -13.89
CA VAL A 157 13.37 -7.85 -13.79
C VAL A 157 12.38 -8.65 -14.64
N LEU A 158 12.84 -9.33 -15.70
CA LEU A 158 11.99 -10.14 -16.56
C LEU A 158 11.53 -11.43 -15.87
N LEU A 159 12.13 -11.79 -14.74
CA LEU A 159 11.76 -12.98 -13.97
C LEU A 159 10.26 -13.04 -13.65
N ALA A 160 9.62 -11.88 -13.43
CA ALA A 160 8.19 -11.79 -13.14
C ALA A 160 7.29 -12.22 -14.30
N GLY A 161 7.82 -12.37 -15.52
CA GLY A 161 7.08 -12.87 -16.70
C GLY A 161 7.15 -14.39 -16.88
N VAL A 162 7.91 -15.10 -16.03
CA VAL A 162 8.00 -16.57 -16.09
C VAL A 162 6.74 -17.19 -15.49
N GLY A 163 6.02 -18.02 -16.25
CA GLY A 163 4.77 -18.63 -15.78
C GLY A 163 4.94 -19.48 -14.52
N THR A 164 3.91 -19.50 -13.67
CA THR A 164 3.88 -20.26 -12.41
C THR A 164 4.12 -21.76 -12.64
N GLN A 165 3.51 -22.32 -13.69
CA GLN A 165 3.69 -23.72 -14.06
C GLN A 165 5.15 -24.02 -14.48
N ALA A 166 5.82 -23.07 -15.13
CA ALA A 166 7.22 -23.21 -15.53
C ALA A 166 8.14 -23.25 -14.31
N PHE A 167 7.92 -22.38 -13.31
CA PHE A 167 8.63 -22.45 -12.03
C PHE A 167 8.41 -23.78 -11.32
N HIS A 168 7.17 -24.27 -11.24
CA HIS A 168 6.88 -25.56 -10.63
C HIS A 168 7.56 -26.74 -11.37
N ALA A 169 7.75 -26.63 -12.68
CA ALA A 169 8.38 -27.67 -13.50
C ALA A 169 9.92 -27.71 -13.37
N MET A 170 10.56 -26.70 -12.80
CA MET A 170 12.02 -26.66 -12.61
C MET A 170 12.55 -27.76 -11.69
N ASP A 171 13.84 -28.09 -11.82
CA ASP A 171 14.51 -28.96 -10.84
C ASP A 171 14.55 -28.29 -9.46
N ARG A 172 14.30 -29.08 -8.42
CA ARG A 172 14.29 -28.58 -7.03
C ARG A 172 15.64 -27.96 -6.64
N ARG A 173 16.77 -28.49 -7.11
CA ARG A 173 18.11 -27.97 -6.79
C ARG A 173 18.36 -26.62 -7.43
N ASP A 174 17.89 -26.42 -8.65
CA ASP A 174 18.00 -25.14 -9.37
C ASP A 174 17.22 -24.04 -8.65
N LEU A 175 16.00 -24.33 -8.19
CA LEU A 175 15.21 -23.39 -7.38
C LEU A 175 15.87 -23.09 -6.03
N MET A 176 16.44 -24.10 -5.38
CA MET A 176 17.19 -23.90 -4.13
C MET A 176 18.43 -23.03 -4.34
N GLN A 177 19.15 -23.21 -5.45
CA GLN A 177 20.27 -22.36 -5.82
C GLN A 177 19.83 -20.92 -6.11
N LEU A 178 18.67 -20.75 -6.76
CA LEU A 178 18.06 -19.45 -7.00
C LEU A 178 17.77 -18.71 -5.69
N LEU A 179 17.15 -19.39 -4.71
CA LEU A 179 16.84 -18.81 -3.41
C LEU A 179 18.07 -18.43 -2.57
N ARG A 180 19.22 -19.07 -2.82
CA ARG A 180 20.51 -18.72 -2.18
C ARG A 180 21.27 -17.59 -2.90
N SER A 181 20.85 -17.23 -4.10
CA SER A 181 21.56 -16.26 -4.96
C SER A 181 21.06 -14.83 -4.75
N ALA A 182 21.78 -13.85 -5.30
CA ALA A 182 21.37 -12.44 -5.27
C ALA A 182 20.00 -12.19 -5.96
N ILE A 183 19.56 -13.09 -6.85
CA ILE A 183 18.25 -13.03 -7.53
C ILE A 183 17.08 -13.28 -6.56
N SER A 184 17.35 -13.81 -5.36
CA SER A 184 16.34 -13.93 -4.29
C SER A 184 15.61 -12.61 -4.01
N LEU A 185 16.26 -11.46 -4.22
CA LEU A 185 15.62 -10.14 -4.11
C LEU A 185 14.45 -9.98 -5.09
N HIS A 186 14.58 -10.46 -6.32
CA HIS A 186 13.52 -10.42 -7.34
C HIS A 186 12.42 -11.47 -7.14
N VAL A 187 12.64 -12.49 -6.32
CA VAL A 187 11.59 -13.47 -5.95
C VAL A 187 10.44 -12.79 -5.20
N SER A 188 10.75 -11.72 -4.47
CA SER A 188 9.75 -10.92 -3.76
C SER A 188 8.82 -10.15 -4.71
N ASP A 189 9.27 -9.90 -5.95
CA ASP A 189 8.51 -9.19 -6.99
C ASP A 189 7.59 -10.12 -7.80
N LEU A 190 7.71 -11.44 -7.60
CA LEU A 190 6.84 -12.44 -8.22
C LEU A 190 5.40 -12.34 -7.71
N SER A 191 4.45 -12.72 -8.57
CA SER A 191 3.05 -12.84 -8.18
C SER A 191 2.87 -13.87 -7.06
N PRO A 192 1.82 -13.77 -6.23
CA PRO A 192 1.55 -14.77 -5.20
C PRO A 192 1.44 -16.20 -5.75
N ALA A 193 0.90 -16.39 -6.96
CA ALA A 193 0.82 -17.69 -7.60
C ALA A 193 2.23 -18.23 -7.94
N GLN A 194 3.08 -17.40 -8.57
CA GLN A 194 4.47 -17.76 -8.90
C GLN A 194 5.29 -18.09 -7.66
N GLN A 195 5.16 -17.27 -6.61
CA GLN A 195 5.78 -17.50 -5.30
C GLN A 195 5.41 -18.87 -4.73
N HIS A 196 4.14 -19.25 -4.79
CA HIS A 196 3.69 -20.57 -4.35
C HIS A 196 4.08 -21.69 -5.33
N GLY A 197 4.21 -21.42 -6.63
CA GLY A 197 4.76 -22.38 -7.61
C GLY A 197 6.21 -22.76 -7.26
N VAL A 198 7.04 -21.78 -6.93
CA VAL A 198 8.42 -22.00 -6.44
C VAL A 198 8.39 -22.74 -5.11
N LEU A 199 7.63 -22.25 -4.13
CA LEU A 199 7.62 -22.83 -2.79
C LEU A 199 7.12 -24.28 -2.80
N SER A 200 6.02 -24.57 -3.49
CA SER A 200 5.47 -25.93 -3.57
C SER A 200 6.48 -26.92 -4.14
N LYS A 201 7.23 -26.52 -5.18
CA LYS A 201 8.29 -27.35 -5.77
C LYS A 201 9.48 -27.55 -4.83
N VAL A 202 9.89 -26.50 -4.13
CA VAL A 202 11.00 -26.56 -3.16
C VAL A 202 10.65 -27.45 -1.95
N MET A 203 9.37 -27.46 -1.56
CA MET A 203 8.84 -28.26 -0.44
C MET A 203 8.47 -29.70 -0.83
N GLU A 204 8.57 -30.10 -2.10
CA GLU A 204 8.36 -31.50 -2.50
C GLU A 204 9.34 -32.43 -1.77
N ALA A 205 8.81 -33.50 -1.17
CA ALA A 205 9.60 -34.45 -0.40
C ALA A 205 10.77 -35.03 -1.23
N GLY A 206 11.98 -34.98 -0.69
CA GLY A 206 13.19 -35.57 -1.28
C GLY A 206 14.24 -35.89 -0.21
N ASP A 207 15.40 -36.42 -0.63
CA ASP A 207 16.42 -36.99 0.27
C ASP A 207 17.17 -35.99 1.18
N THR A 208 16.92 -34.69 1.03
CA THR A 208 17.58 -33.61 1.79
C THR A 208 16.58 -32.85 2.65
N ALA A 209 17.07 -32.25 3.76
CA ALA A 209 16.31 -31.39 4.66
C ALA A 209 15.36 -30.44 3.91
N SER A 210 14.22 -30.10 4.52
CA SER A 210 13.07 -29.43 3.91
C SER A 210 13.38 -28.13 3.15
N GLY A 211 14.59 -27.57 3.24
CA GLY A 211 15.01 -26.34 2.56
C GLY A 211 14.41 -25.08 3.16
N ILE A 212 13.48 -25.21 4.12
CA ILE A 212 12.73 -24.10 4.72
C ILE A 212 13.68 -23.08 5.37
N VAL A 213 14.72 -23.55 6.05
CA VAL A 213 15.73 -22.72 6.71
C VAL A 213 16.47 -21.81 5.74
N GLU A 214 16.55 -22.18 4.46
CA GLU A 214 17.31 -21.47 3.43
C GLU A 214 16.52 -20.34 2.76
N ILE A 215 15.19 -20.32 2.93
CA ILE A 215 14.32 -19.27 2.39
C ILE A 215 14.58 -17.97 3.15
N GLN A 216 15.14 -16.96 2.50
CA GLN A 216 15.52 -15.69 3.14
C GLN A 216 14.49 -14.56 2.94
N GLY A 217 14.58 -13.54 3.80
CA GLY A 217 13.95 -12.24 3.57
C GLY A 217 12.42 -12.26 3.56
N PRO A 218 11.79 -11.40 2.73
CA PRO A 218 10.33 -11.28 2.62
C PRO A 218 9.63 -12.54 2.15
N PHE A 219 10.30 -13.40 1.38
CA PHE A 219 9.69 -14.60 0.80
C PHE A 219 9.34 -15.66 1.87
N PHE A 220 10.01 -15.66 3.02
CA PHE A 220 9.73 -16.59 4.12
C PHE A 220 8.30 -16.45 4.67
N LYS A 221 7.69 -15.27 4.53
CA LYS A 221 6.31 -15.03 4.91
C LYS A 221 5.32 -15.88 4.12
N GLU A 222 5.71 -16.56 3.05
CA GLU A 222 4.84 -17.46 2.27
C GLU A 222 4.82 -18.89 2.81
N VAL A 223 5.84 -19.30 3.59
CA VAL A 223 5.93 -20.65 4.17
C VAL A 223 4.70 -20.94 5.04
N SER A 224 4.06 -22.09 4.84
CA SER A 224 2.82 -22.41 5.56
C SER A 224 3.07 -22.70 7.04
N LEU A 225 2.09 -22.41 7.90
CA LEU A 225 2.18 -22.82 9.31
C LEU A 225 2.26 -24.35 9.46
N PHE A 226 1.67 -25.10 8.51
CA PHE A 226 1.76 -26.55 8.49
C PHE A 226 3.21 -27.04 8.29
N ASP A 227 3.94 -26.47 7.33
CA ASP A 227 5.32 -26.87 7.04
C ASP A 227 6.27 -26.47 8.18
N LEU A 228 6.07 -25.27 8.75
CA LEU A 228 6.86 -24.82 9.91
C LEU A 228 6.75 -25.77 11.12
N ARG A 229 5.59 -26.37 11.36
CA ARG A 229 5.38 -27.32 12.47
C ARG A 229 6.17 -28.61 12.34
N ARG A 230 6.57 -28.97 11.12
CA ARG A 230 7.28 -30.21 10.82
C ARG A 230 8.80 -30.05 10.82
N GLU A 231 9.30 -28.83 10.93
CA GLU A 231 10.72 -28.52 10.85
C GLU A 231 11.34 -28.34 12.25
N PRO A 232 12.25 -29.22 12.68
CA PRO A 232 12.88 -29.13 14.01
C PRO A 232 14.07 -28.15 14.06
N GLY A 233 14.52 -27.62 12.92
CA GLY A 233 15.81 -26.93 12.79
C GLY A 233 15.85 -25.43 13.14
N PHE A 234 14.79 -24.84 13.69
CA PHE A 234 14.77 -23.40 13.94
C PHE A 234 15.51 -22.98 15.22
N ASN A 235 16.21 -21.86 15.12
CA ASN A 235 16.78 -21.14 16.25
C ASN A 235 16.67 -19.62 16.02
N SER A 236 16.97 -18.81 17.05
CA SER A 236 16.86 -17.34 16.97
C SER A 236 17.74 -16.72 15.88
N THR A 237 18.93 -17.27 15.64
CA THR A 237 19.87 -16.74 14.64
C THR A 237 19.37 -16.91 13.21
N VAL A 238 18.78 -18.06 12.89
CA VAL A 238 18.20 -18.35 11.58
C VAL A 238 17.04 -17.40 11.25
N LEU A 239 16.27 -17.00 12.25
CA LEU A 239 15.06 -16.20 12.05
C LEU A 239 15.34 -14.69 11.94
N LYS A 240 16.56 -14.23 12.25
CA LYS A 240 16.88 -12.79 12.34
C LYS A 240 16.70 -12.05 11.01
N GLU A 241 16.96 -12.72 9.88
CA GLU A 241 16.89 -12.14 8.53
C GLU A 241 15.60 -12.49 7.78
N LYS A 242 14.62 -13.10 8.46
CA LYS A 242 13.39 -13.62 7.85
C LYS A 242 12.20 -12.75 8.24
N GLU A 243 11.36 -12.39 7.27
CA GLU A 243 10.08 -11.76 7.57
C GLU A 243 9.03 -12.81 7.96
N LEU A 244 8.33 -12.54 9.07
CA LEU A 244 7.34 -13.48 9.62
C LEU A 244 5.93 -12.90 9.56
N ARG A 245 4.96 -13.74 9.16
CA ARG A 245 3.54 -13.51 9.45
C ARG A 245 3.31 -13.65 10.96
N ARG A 246 2.22 -13.04 11.45
CA ARG A 246 1.88 -13.05 12.88
C ARG A 246 1.64 -14.48 13.41
N SER A 247 0.95 -15.31 12.61
CA SER A 247 0.75 -16.74 12.89
C SER A 247 2.05 -17.52 13.03
N GLN A 248 2.98 -17.33 12.08
CA GLN A 248 4.31 -17.95 12.10
C GLN A 248 5.10 -17.50 13.34
N ALA A 249 5.12 -16.20 13.63
CA ALA A 249 5.84 -15.66 14.78
C ALA A 249 5.25 -16.18 16.12
N LEU A 250 3.93 -16.25 16.27
CA LEU A 250 3.27 -16.84 17.45
C LEU A 250 3.71 -18.29 17.66
N PHE A 251 3.71 -19.09 16.60
CA PHE A 251 4.15 -20.47 16.66
C PHE A 251 5.64 -20.60 17.01
N LEU A 252 6.51 -19.88 16.31
CA LEU A 252 7.96 -19.96 16.48
C LEU A 252 8.39 -19.44 17.86
N PHE A 253 7.77 -18.36 18.36
CA PHE A 253 8.06 -17.85 19.70
C PHE A 253 7.69 -18.87 20.78
N GLU A 254 6.51 -19.48 20.68
CA GLU A 254 6.05 -20.54 21.59
C GLU A 254 6.91 -21.82 21.52
N LEU A 255 7.39 -22.18 20.33
CA LEU A 255 8.27 -23.33 20.11
C LEU A 255 9.64 -23.08 20.77
N LEU A 256 10.24 -21.92 20.50
CA LEU A 256 11.59 -21.59 20.93
C LEU A 256 11.65 -21.21 22.41
N SER A 257 10.58 -20.65 23.00
CA SER A 257 10.54 -20.30 24.42
C SER A 257 10.69 -21.53 25.32
N LYS A 258 10.30 -22.72 24.85
CA LYS A 258 10.41 -23.99 25.59
C LYS A 258 11.84 -24.52 25.67
N THR A 259 12.68 -24.17 24.70
CA THR A 259 14.06 -24.67 24.60
C THR A 259 15.10 -23.61 24.96
N THR A 260 14.77 -22.33 24.78
CA THR A 260 15.69 -21.21 24.97
C THR A 260 15.81 -20.84 26.45
N ARG A 261 17.04 -20.82 26.97
CA ARG A 261 17.31 -20.44 28.37
C ARG A 261 17.36 -18.92 28.60
N ARG A 262 17.40 -18.15 27.53
CA ARG A 262 17.57 -16.69 27.48
C ARG A 262 16.47 -16.04 26.64
N PRO A 263 15.32 -15.69 27.24
CA PRO A 263 14.19 -15.09 26.52
C PRO A 263 14.56 -13.83 25.73
N GLU A 264 15.57 -13.08 26.18
CA GLU A 264 16.11 -11.91 25.50
C GLU A 264 16.66 -12.19 24.10
N GLU A 265 17.20 -13.39 23.86
CA GLU A 265 17.69 -13.79 22.53
C GLU A 265 16.52 -13.85 21.54
N LEU A 266 15.33 -14.27 21.98
CA LEU A 266 14.12 -14.32 21.15
C LEU A 266 13.57 -12.92 20.86
N LEU A 267 13.60 -12.02 21.84
CA LEU A 267 13.17 -10.63 21.65
C LEU A 267 14.10 -9.85 20.72
N SER A 268 15.40 -10.18 20.75
CA SER A 268 16.40 -9.57 19.88
C SER A 268 16.25 -9.97 18.40
N ALA A 269 15.57 -11.09 18.11
CA ALA A 269 15.27 -11.55 16.77
C ALA A 269 14.04 -10.84 16.19
N GLY A 270 14.16 -9.51 16.00
CA GLY A 270 13.16 -8.54 15.51
C GLY A 270 11.77 -9.05 15.18
N GLN A 271 11.60 -9.85 14.11
CA GLN A 271 10.29 -10.32 13.64
C GLN A 271 9.57 -11.28 14.60
N LEU A 272 10.28 -11.97 15.51
CA LEU A 272 9.69 -12.84 16.54
C LEU A 272 8.85 -12.08 17.56
N VAL A 273 9.07 -10.77 17.75
CA VAL A 273 8.29 -9.97 18.71
C VAL A 273 6.79 -9.93 18.37
N LYS A 274 6.44 -10.15 17.09
CA LYS A 274 5.05 -10.34 16.64
C LYS A 274 4.34 -11.50 17.34
N GLY A 275 5.10 -12.50 17.81
CA GLY A 275 4.62 -13.70 18.48
C GLY A 275 4.56 -13.63 20.00
N VAL A 276 4.96 -12.51 20.61
CA VAL A 276 4.95 -12.36 22.08
C VAL A 276 3.52 -12.19 22.57
N MET A 277 2.98 -13.20 23.23
CA MET A 277 1.65 -13.16 23.86
C MET A 277 1.66 -12.33 25.15
N CYS A 278 0.49 -11.81 25.56
CA CYS A 278 0.37 -11.05 26.81
C CYS A 278 0.72 -11.89 28.04
N SER A 279 0.43 -13.19 28.04
CA SER A 279 0.85 -14.11 29.10
C SER A 279 2.38 -14.16 29.25
N HIS A 280 3.14 -14.08 28.15
CA HIS A 280 4.60 -14.01 28.19
C HIS A 280 5.08 -12.70 28.83
N ILE A 281 4.46 -11.57 28.46
CA ILE A 281 4.78 -10.24 29.03
C ILE A 281 4.49 -10.20 30.53
N GLU A 282 3.32 -10.74 30.94
CA GLU A 282 2.91 -10.76 32.34
C GLU A 282 3.82 -11.65 33.18
N ALA A 283 4.28 -12.79 32.64
CA ALA A 283 5.18 -13.72 33.31
C ALA A 283 6.63 -13.23 33.48
N MET A 284 7.05 -12.17 32.77
CA MET A 284 8.40 -11.62 32.91
C MET A 284 8.65 -11.07 34.32
N SER A 285 9.84 -11.34 34.87
CA SER A 285 10.29 -10.68 36.10
C SER A 285 10.49 -9.17 35.86
N VAL A 286 10.42 -8.39 36.93
CA VAL A 286 10.62 -6.92 36.86
C VAL A 286 11.95 -6.57 36.22
N ASP A 287 13.04 -7.19 36.69
CA ASP A 287 14.39 -6.93 36.18
C ASP A 287 14.53 -7.30 34.70
N SER A 288 13.99 -8.46 34.29
CA SER A 288 14.05 -8.91 32.90
C SER A 288 13.22 -8.01 31.98
N PHE A 289 12.02 -7.64 32.38
CA PHE A 289 11.16 -6.76 31.60
C PHE A 289 11.81 -5.39 31.37
N LEU A 290 12.32 -4.75 32.43
CA LEU A 290 12.94 -3.44 32.33
C LEU A 290 14.26 -3.47 31.55
N ALA A 291 15.09 -4.50 31.75
CA ALA A 291 16.37 -4.63 31.04
C ALA A 291 16.20 -4.84 29.52
N HIS A 292 15.11 -5.47 29.09
CA HIS A 292 14.92 -5.87 27.69
C HIS A 292 13.79 -5.11 26.98
N PHE A 293 13.15 -4.13 27.64
CA PHE A 293 12.06 -3.35 27.06
C PHE A 293 12.43 -2.68 25.72
N GLN A 294 13.71 -2.28 25.57
CA GLN A 294 14.21 -1.65 24.35
C GLN A 294 14.00 -2.51 23.09
N HIS A 295 13.95 -3.83 23.21
CA HIS A 295 13.63 -4.70 22.07
C HIS A 295 12.20 -4.53 21.57
N PHE A 296 11.24 -4.33 22.48
CA PHE A 296 9.87 -3.97 22.09
C PHE A 296 9.83 -2.57 21.51
N GLU A 297 10.54 -1.62 22.13
CA GLU A 297 10.57 -0.23 21.69
C GLU A 297 11.10 -0.05 20.27
N ASN A 298 12.21 -0.71 19.96
CA ASN A 298 12.81 -0.66 18.63
C ASN A 298 11.93 -1.35 17.56
N ASN A 299 10.95 -2.15 17.95
CA ASN A 299 10.10 -2.93 17.04
C ASN A 299 8.59 -2.63 17.20
N PHE A 300 8.21 -1.46 17.72
CA PHE A 300 6.79 -1.14 17.96
C PHE A 300 5.89 -1.27 16.74
N SER A 301 6.39 -0.94 15.54
CA SER A 301 5.65 -1.09 14.28
C SER A 301 5.25 -2.53 13.96
N LEU A 302 5.90 -3.52 14.59
CA LEU A 302 5.57 -4.94 14.44
C LEU A 302 4.54 -5.43 15.47
N LEU A 303 4.35 -4.70 16.58
CA LEU A 303 3.46 -5.09 17.68
C LEU A 303 2.01 -4.70 17.40
N SER A 304 1.06 -5.50 17.89
CA SER A 304 -0.36 -5.18 17.76
C SER A 304 -0.77 -4.20 18.86
N PRO A 305 -1.85 -3.43 18.66
CA PRO A 305 -2.42 -2.59 19.72
C PRO A 305 -2.68 -3.36 21.02
N TYR A 306 -3.06 -4.64 20.91
CA TYR A 306 -3.24 -5.52 22.08
C TYR A 306 -1.92 -5.80 22.81
N GLN A 307 -0.85 -6.16 22.09
CA GLN A 307 0.47 -6.37 22.70
C GLN A 307 0.99 -5.09 23.36
N ILE A 308 0.84 -3.94 22.71
CA ILE A 308 1.26 -2.64 23.26
C ILE A 308 0.45 -2.30 24.52
N ASN A 309 -0.86 -2.57 24.54
CA ASN A 309 -1.68 -2.39 25.74
C ASN A 309 -1.20 -3.29 26.91
N CYS A 310 -0.80 -4.54 26.64
CA CYS A 310 -0.24 -5.42 27.66
C CYS A 310 1.13 -4.94 28.18
N LEU A 311 1.99 -4.44 27.30
CA LEU A 311 3.25 -3.79 27.70
C LEU A 311 2.98 -2.58 28.59
N ALA A 312 1.99 -1.75 28.25
CA ALA A 312 1.62 -0.59 29.05
C ALA A 312 1.13 -0.97 30.45
N TRP A 313 0.29 -1.99 30.56
CA TRP A 313 -0.16 -2.50 31.86
C TRP A 313 0.98 -3.08 32.69
N LYS A 314 1.87 -3.87 32.07
CA LYS A 314 3.04 -4.42 32.76
C LYS A 314 3.95 -3.30 33.28
N TYR A 315 4.22 -2.30 32.45
CA TYR A 315 5.04 -1.14 32.84
C TYR A 315 4.39 -0.35 33.99
N TRP A 316 3.07 -0.14 33.92
CA TRP A 316 2.31 0.53 34.98
C TRP A 316 2.34 -0.22 36.32
N GLU A 317 2.42 -1.54 36.28
CA GLU A 317 2.52 -2.37 37.49
C GLU A 317 3.93 -2.30 38.10
N VAL A 318 4.97 -2.41 37.28
CA VAL A 318 6.35 -2.61 37.76
C VAL A 318 7.17 -1.33 37.91
N SER A 319 6.89 -0.27 37.13
CA SER A 319 7.64 1.00 37.21
C SER A 319 6.87 2.19 36.60
N ARG A 320 5.94 2.76 37.38
CA ARG A 320 5.10 3.90 36.94
C ARG A 320 5.91 5.16 36.59
N SER A 321 6.97 5.46 37.34
CA SER A 321 7.73 6.70 37.21
C SER A 321 8.65 6.72 35.99
N SER A 322 9.09 5.57 35.51
CA SER A 322 9.97 5.44 34.33
C SER A 322 9.23 4.99 33.07
N MET A 323 7.91 4.91 33.13
CA MET A 323 7.09 4.46 31.99
C MET A 323 7.24 5.40 30.79
N PRO A 324 7.55 4.87 29.59
CA PRO A 324 7.51 5.64 28.37
C PRO A 324 6.16 6.36 28.22
N PRO A 325 6.14 7.70 28.15
CA PRO A 325 4.90 8.46 28.27
C PRO A 325 3.83 8.12 27.23
N PHE A 326 4.21 7.76 26.01
CA PHE A 326 3.24 7.40 24.96
C PHE A 326 2.38 6.17 25.33
N LEU A 327 2.89 5.25 26.16
CA LEU A 327 2.13 4.07 26.59
C LEU A 327 0.89 4.45 27.41
N LEU A 328 0.88 5.63 28.05
CA LEU A 328 -0.29 6.13 28.78
C LEU A 328 -1.49 6.36 27.85
N ALA A 329 -1.26 6.64 26.56
CA ALA A 329 -2.33 6.76 25.57
C ALA A 329 -3.02 5.41 25.29
N THR A 330 -2.34 4.29 25.57
CA THR A 330 -2.89 2.95 25.37
C THR A 330 -3.67 2.42 26.57
N LEU A 331 -3.51 3.02 27.75
CA LEU A 331 -4.32 2.75 28.94
C LEU A 331 -5.69 3.45 28.88
N PRO A 332 -6.66 3.12 29.75
CA PRO A 332 -7.94 3.82 29.80
C PRO A 332 -7.78 5.33 29.97
N ALA A 333 -8.63 6.14 29.31
CA ALA A 333 -8.43 7.59 29.22
C ALA A 333 -8.25 8.33 30.56
N ARG A 334 -8.82 7.80 31.66
CA ARG A 334 -8.64 8.34 33.02
C ARG A 334 -7.17 8.42 33.48
N TYR A 335 -6.30 7.55 32.96
CA TYR A 335 -4.87 7.57 33.27
C TYR A 335 -4.14 8.75 32.63
N LEU A 336 -4.70 9.38 31.59
CA LEU A 336 -4.13 10.59 30.99
C LEU A 336 -4.18 11.80 31.94
N ALA A 337 -5.17 11.83 32.84
CA ALA A 337 -5.25 12.85 33.88
C ALA A 337 -4.04 12.80 34.83
N SER A 338 -3.35 11.66 34.91
CA SER A 338 -2.16 11.51 35.75
C SER A 338 -0.90 12.17 35.19
N VAL A 339 -0.89 12.63 33.93
CA VAL A 339 0.29 13.30 33.35
C VAL A 339 0.38 14.73 33.89
N PRO A 340 1.37 15.04 34.76
CA PRO A 340 1.55 16.39 35.29
C PRO A 340 2.09 17.33 34.22
N ALA A 341 1.98 18.64 34.45
CA ALA A 341 2.51 19.66 33.53
C ALA A 341 4.02 19.47 33.23
N SER A 342 4.80 19.01 34.21
CA SER A 342 6.23 18.73 34.04
C SER A 342 6.53 17.58 33.06
N GLN A 343 5.58 16.69 32.80
CA GLN A 343 5.74 15.58 31.86
C GLN A 343 5.11 15.85 30.49
N CYS A 344 4.52 17.03 30.27
CA CYS A 344 3.89 17.36 29.00
C CYS A 344 4.86 17.27 27.81
N VAL A 345 6.07 17.82 27.92
CA VAL A 345 7.05 17.78 26.82
C VAL A 345 7.49 16.34 26.51
N PRO A 346 7.94 15.52 27.48
CA PRO A 346 8.22 14.10 27.23
C PRO A 346 7.03 13.33 26.65
N PHE A 347 5.80 13.60 27.11
CA PHE A 347 4.58 13.00 26.60
C PHE A 347 4.35 13.32 25.12
N LEU A 348 4.44 14.60 24.75
CA LEU A 348 4.28 15.05 23.37
C LEU A 348 5.37 14.48 22.46
N ILE A 349 6.65 14.51 22.86
CA ILE A 349 7.76 13.95 22.07
C ILE A 349 7.54 12.46 21.81
N SER A 350 7.20 11.72 22.86
CA SER A 350 7.05 10.28 22.81
C SER A 350 5.87 9.86 21.94
N LEU A 351 4.75 10.57 22.03
CA LEU A 351 3.56 10.32 21.22
C LEU A 351 3.67 10.89 19.79
N GLY A 352 4.44 11.96 19.60
CA GLY A 352 4.72 12.57 18.29
C GLY A 352 5.58 11.71 17.37
N LYS A 353 6.43 10.87 17.96
CA LYS A 353 7.22 9.86 17.23
C LYS A 353 6.41 8.62 16.85
N SER A 354 5.21 8.44 17.40
CA SER A 354 4.37 7.28 17.12
C SER A 354 3.23 7.62 16.15
N GLN A 355 2.61 6.59 15.56
CA GLN A 355 1.41 6.75 14.76
C GLN A 355 0.20 6.58 15.68
N LEU A 356 -0.48 7.67 16.03
CA LEU A 356 -1.58 7.60 17.01
C LEU A 356 -2.71 6.67 16.55
N ASP A 357 -2.98 6.62 15.25
CA ASP A 357 -3.98 5.72 14.65
C ASP A 357 -3.62 4.24 14.78
N SER A 358 -2.33 3.89 14.88
CA SER A 358 -1.93 2.50 15.15
C SER A 358 -1.95 2.16 16.64
N LEU A 359 -2.06 3.15 17.53
CA LEU A 359 -2.03 2.97 18.99
C LEU A 359 -3.44 3.05 19.62
N VAL A 360 -4.27 3.96 19.14
CA VAL A 360 -5.57 4.29 19.72
C VAL A 360 -6.64 4.28 18.64
N LEU A 361 -7.30 3.13 18.52
CA LEU A 361 -8.29 2.85 17.48
C LEU A 361 -9.69 3.39 17.82
N ASP A 362 -10.03 3.49 19.10
CA ASP A 362 -11.32 4.05 19.53
C ASP A 362 -11.33 5.58 19.37
N SER A 363 -12.32 6.10 18.65
CA SER A 363 -12.42 7.52 18.34
C SER A 363 -12.69 8.40 19.57
N HIS A 364 -13.45 7.91 20.57
CA HIS A 364 -13.70 8.64 21.81
C HIS A 364 -12.45 8.74 22.69
N LYS A 365 -11.68 7.64 22.77
CA LYS A 365 -10.39 7.59 23.45
C LYS A 365 -9.37 8.47 22.74
N LYS A 366 -9.30 8.42 21.40
CA LYS A 366 -8.45 9.31 20.59
C LYS A 366 -8.74 10.78 20.90
N ASN A 367 -10.01 11.17 20.95
CA ASN A 367 -10.41 12.53 21.34
C ASN A 367 -9.95 12.90 22.76
N SER A 368 -9.92 11.94 23.70
CA SER A 368 -9.44 12.18 25.06
C SER A 368 -7.92 12.37 25.12
N VAL A 369 -7.17 11.59 24.33
CA VAL A 369 -5.72 11.78 24.14
C VAL A 369 -5.43 13.14 23.53
N LEU A 370 -6.14 13.52 22.46
CA LEU A 370 -5.97 14.81 21.79
C LEU A 370 -6.32 15.99 22.70
N LYS A 371 -7.36 15.88 23.54
CA LYS A 371 -7.63 16.91 24.57
C LYS A 371 -6.46 17.08 25.53
N LYS A 372 -5.79 16.00 25.94
CA LYS A 372 -4.59 16.08 26.79
C LYS A 372 -3.40 16.70 26.06
N VAL A 373 -3.21 16.36 24.78
CA VAL A 373 -2.21 16.99 23.91
C VAL A 373 -2.44 18.51 23.84
N GLN A 374 -3.67 18.96 23.60
CA GLN A 374 -4.02 20.38 23.56
C GLN A 374 -3.75 21.09 24.90
N GLN A 375 -4.10 20.47 26.03
CA GLN A 375 -3.78 21.00 27.35
C GLN A 375 -2.28 21.19 27.56
N CYS A 376 -1.46 20.26 27.05
CA CYS A 376 0.00 20.36 27.13
C CYS A 376 0.59 21.44 26.21
N LEU A 377 -0.08 21.74 25.09
CA LEU A 377 0.32 22.80 24.15
C LEU A 377 -0.20 24.19 24.53
N ASN A 378 -1.19 24.27 25.43
CA ASN A 378 -1.98 25.48 25.65
C ASN A 378 -2.55 26.04 24.34
N ASP A 379 -3.01 25.14 23.46
CA ASP A 379 -3.56 25.41 22.12
C ASP A 379 -2.63 26.20 21.16
N SER A 380 -1.32 26.28 21.43
CA SER A 380 -0.37 27.02 20.60
C SER A 380 0.81 26.16 20.13
N VAL A 381 1.15 26.29 18.84
CA VAL A 381 2.38 25.77 18.23
C VAL A 381 3.25 26.97 17.87
N ALA A 382 4.14 27.33 18.79
CA ALA A 382 4.80 28.63 18.80
C ALA A 382 5.94 28.75 17.76
N ASP A 383 6.69 27.67 17.53
CA ASP A 383 7.90 27.65 16.73
C ASP A 383 8.17 26.27 16.11
N GLU A 384 9.24 26.19 15.31
CA GLU A 384 9.70 24.96 14.64
C GLU A 384 10.02 23.85 15.63
N TYR A 385 10.59 24.18 16.80
CA TYR A 385 10.88 23.21 17.86
C TYR A 385 9.60 22.53 18.38
N THR A 386 8.51 23.29 18.52
CA THR A 386 7.21 22.73 18.92
C THR A 386 6.63 21.80 17.83
N VAL A 387 6.89 22.11 16.56
CA VAL A 387 6.52 21.22 15.43
C VAL A 387 7.30 19.92 15.50
N ASP A 388 8.61 19.98 15.76
CA ASP A 388 9.47 18.80 15.91
C ASP A 388 9.05 17.92 17.09
N ILE A 389 8.65 18.54 18.21
CA ILE A 389 8.07 17.83 19.37
C ILE A 389 6.81 17.07 18.96
N LEU A 390 5.93 17.71 18.18
CA LEU A 390 4.64 17.13 17.80
C LEU A 390 4.79 16.02 16.77
N GLY A 391 5.73 16.14 15.82
CA GLY A 391 5.91 15.14 14.77
C GLY A 391 4.58 14.75 14.12
N ASN A 392 4.27 13.45 14.12
CA ASN A 392 3.07 12.88 13.50
C ASN A 392 1.76 13.32 14.18
N LEU A 393 1.78 13.82 15.42
CA LEU A 393 0.57 14.33 16.09
C LEU A 393 -0.04 15.53 15.37
N LEU A 394 0.75 16.24 14.57
CA LEU A 394 0.27 17.36 13.75
C LEU A 394 -0.90 16.92 12.83
N CYS A 395 -0.86 15.69 12.32
CA CYS A 395 -1.93 15.11 11.49
C CYS A 395 -3.26 14.93 12.24
N HIS A 396 -3.25 14.96 13.57
CA HIS A 396 -4.43 14.74 14.41
C HIS A 396 -4.88 16.00 15.16
N LEU A 397 -4.18 17.13 15.03
CA LEU A 397 -4.59 18.36 15.67
C LEU A 397 -5.95 18.82 15.13
N PRO A 398 -6.84 19.35 15.98
CA PRO A 398 -8.10 19.90 15.54
C PRO A 398 -7.89 21.02 14.51
N ALA A 399 -8.83 21.14 13.56
CA ALA A 399 -8.79 22.14 12.49
C ALA A 399 -8.59 23.58 13.03
N ALA A 400 -9.18 23.91 14.19
CA ALA A 400 -9.01 25.22 14.82
C ALA A 400 -7.56 25.50 15.25
N VAL A 401 -6.85 24.47 15.75
CA VAL A 401 -5.44 24.59 16.15
C VAL A 401 -4.55 24.71 14.92
N ILE A 402 -4.81 23.95 13.85
CA ILE A 402 -4.08 24.09 12.59
C ILE A 402 -4.24 25.50 12.00
N HIS A 403 -5.46 26.04 12.00
CA HIS A 403 -5.75 27.36 11.44
C HIS A 403 -5.19 28.51 12.27
N ARG A 404 -5.39 28.49 13.60
CA ARG A 404 -5.10 29.64 14.48
C ARG A 404 -3.97 29.42 15.48
N GLY A 405 -3.73 28.17 15.87
CA GLY A 405 -2.75 27.81 16.89
C GLY A 405 -1.32 27.73 16.37
N VAL A 406 -1.12 27.45 15.08
CA VAL A 406 0.22 27.40 14.45
C VAL A 406 0.71 28.80 14.09
N SER A 407 1.80 29.22 14.72
CA SER A 407 2.40 30.54 14.48
C SER A 407 2.94 30.66 13.04
N PRO A 408 3.09 31.89 12.50
CA PRO A 408 3.73 32.08 11.20
C PRO A 408 5.15 31.51 11.12
N ARG A 409 5.90 31.51 12.23
CA ARG A 409 7.28 30.96 12.28
C ARG A 409 7.29 29.43 12.21
N ALA A 410 6.27 28.78 12.75
CA ALA A 410 6.15 27.32 12.76
C ALA A 410 5.53 26.75 11.47
N TRP A 411 4.83 27.58 10.69
CA TRP A 411 3.96 27.13 9.61
C TRP A 411 4.71 26.37 8.49
N ALA A 412 5.88 26.84 8.07
CA ALA A 412 6.65 26.18 7.01
C ALA A 412 7.04 24.74 7.38
N THR A 413 7.55 24.54 8.59
CA THR A 413 7.90 23.21 9.12
C THR A 413 6.65 22.36 9.34
N ALA A 414 5.56 22.94 9.85
CA ALA A 414 4.30 22.25 10.03
C ALA A 414 3.72 21.75 8.70
N LEU A 415 3.80 22.57 7.65
CA LEU A 415 3.33 22.23 6.31
C LEU A 415 4.11 21.03 5.73
N HIS A 416 5.42 20.94 5.99
CA HIS A 416 6.22 19.79 5.57
C HIS A 416 5.72 18.48 6.17
N ILE A 417 5.32 18.47 7.45
CA ILE A 417 4.74 17.29 8.10
C ILE A 417 3.31 17.04 7.61
N LEU A 418 2.48 18.08 7.48
CA LEU A 418 1.09 17.97 7.02
C LEU A 418 0.97 17.36 5.61
N ARG A 419 2.00 17.53 4.79
CA ARG A 419 2.10 16.94 3.45
C ARG A 419 2.02 15.41 3.49
N ASP A 420 2.65 14.81 4.50
CA ASP A 420 2.82 13.37 4.60
C ASP A 420 1.67 12.72 5.42
N CYS A 421 0.68 13.51 5.85
CA CYS A 421 -0.52 13.02 6.54
C CYS A 421 -1.46 12.32 5.55
N LEU A 422 -1.64 11.01 5.73
CA LEU A 422 -2.46 10.17 4.84
C LEU A 422 -3.95 10.54 4.86
N ASP A 423 -4.52 10.89 6.02
CA ASP A 423 -5.97 11.04 6.22
C ASP A 423 -6.35 12.33 6.97
N LEU A 424 -6.13 13.49 6.35
CA LEU A 424 -6.67 14.75 6.89
C LEU A 424 -8.20 14.76 6.78
N SER A 425 -8.89 15.07 7.90
CA SER A 425 -10.35 15.25 7.92
C SER A 425 -10.79 16.42 7.03
N PRO A 426 -12.06 16.46 6.57
CA PRO A 426 -12.57 17.57 5.77
C PRO A 426 -12.36 18.95 6.42
N GLN A 427 -12.54 19.04 7.75
CA GLN A 427 -12.33 20.27 8.50
C GLN A 427 -10.86 20.68 8.55
N GLN A 428 -9.94 19.72 8.72
CA GLN A 428 -8.50 19.99 8.69
C GLN A 428 -8.05 20.42 7.29
N LYS A 429 -8.55 19.78 6.23
CA LYS A 429 -8.30 20.17 4.83
C LYS A 429 -8.68 21.63 4.56
N VAL A 430 -9.86 22.05 5.04
CA VAL A 430 -10.29 23.46 4.97
C VAL A 430 -9.37 24.38 5.77
N ALA A 431 -8.98 24.00 6.98
CA ALA A 431 -8.06 24.80 7.80
C ALA A 431 -6.69 25.00 7.14
N VAL A 432 -6.12 23.94 6.56
CA VAL A 432 -4.85 24.01 5.81
C VAL A 432 -5.00 24.93 4.60
N ARG A 433 -6.05 24.76 3.78
CA ARG A 433 -6.31 25.63 2.63
C ARG A 433 -6.43 27.11 3.03
N LEU A 434 -7.23 27.43 4.05
CA LEU A 434 -7.38 28.81 4.52
C LEU A 434 -6.05 29.40 4.97
N ARG A 435 -5.24 28.62 5.67
CA ARG A 435 -3.93 29.07 6.13
C ARG A 435 -2.95 29.30 4.98
N LEU A 436 -2.98 28.45 3.96
CA LEU A 436 -2.19 28.66 2.73
C LEU A 436 -2.58 29.95 2.02
N LEU A 437 -3.88 30.25 1.92
CA LEU A 437 -4.39 31.50 1.34
C LEU A 437 -3.98 32.74 2.13
N GLU A 438 -3.98 32.67 3.47
CA GLU A 438 -3.51 33.76 4.34
C GLU A 438 -2.02 34.07 4.15
N GLN A 439 -1.19 33.05 3.92
CA GLN A 439 0.27 33.20 3.82
C GLN A 439 0.73 33.58 2.42
N HIS A 440 0.17 32.95 1.39
CA HIS A 440 0.64 33.08 0.00
C HIS A 440 -0.32 33.89 -0.89
N GLY A 441 -1.48 34.32 -0.35
CA GLY A 441 -2.52 34.96 -1.12
C GLY A 441 -3.26 33.99 -2.06
N LEU A 442 -4.08 34.56 -2.95
CA LEU A 442 -4.83 33.78 -3.94
C LEU A 442 -3.90 33.13 -4.98
N PRO A 443 -4.23 31.93 -5.51
CA PRO A 443 -3.40 31.21 -6.48
C PRO A 443 -2.99 32.00 -7.73
N GLN A 444 -3.78 33.00 -8.13
CA GLN A 444 -3.47 33.92 -9.23
C GLN A 444 -2.14 34.66 -9.03
N ASN A 445 -1.77 34.94 -7.77
CA ASN A 445 -0.58 35.69 -7.38
C ASN A 445 0.63 34.81 -7.07
N TRP A 446 0.50 33.49 -7.14
CA TRP A 446 1.61 32.59 -6.80
C TRP A 446 2.71 32.60 -7.87
N THR A 447 3.95 32.33 -7.42
CA THR A 447 5.11 32.07 -8.27
C THR A 447 5.24 30.59 -8.62
N ALA A 448 6.14 30.26 -9.54
CA ALA A 448 6.44 28.88 -9.88
C ALA A 448 7.00 28.10 -8.68
N GLU A 449 7.90 28.72 -7.89
CA GLU A 449 8.46 28.11 -6.68
C GLU A 449 7.37 27.83 -5.65
N THR A 450 6.51 28.82 -5.38
CA THR A 450 5.40 28.68 -4.43
C THR A 450 4.47 27.54 -4.84
N THR A 451 4.08 27.50 -6.13
CA THR A 451 3.19 26.45 -6.64
C THR A 451 3.83 25.06 -6.53
N LYS A 452 5.14 24.97 -6.77
CA LYS A 452 5.91 23.72 -6.66
C LYS A 452 5.95 23.22 -5.21
N ASP A 453 6.21 24.12 -4.26
CA ASP A 453 6.27 23.80 -2.84
C ASP A 453 4.89 23.38 -2.29
N LEU A 454 3.83 24.00 -2.81
CA LEU A 454 2.44 23.68 -2.45
C LEU A 454 1.82 22.54 -3.26
N GLY A 455 2.54 21.93 -4.19
CA GLY A 455 2.05 20.89 -5.12
C GLY A 455 1.14 19.84 -4.47
N PRO A 456 1.60 19.12 -3.41
CA PRO A 456 0.79 18.12 -2.72
C PRO A 456 -0.55 18.63 -2.14
N PHE A 457 -0.68 19.94 -1.91
CA PHE A 457 -1.87 20.58 -1.37
C PHE A 457 -2.80 21.17 -2.43
N LEU A 458 -2.42 21.12 -3.72
CA LEU A 458 -3.27 21.63 -4.81
C LEU A 458 -4.65 20.94 -4.83
N VAL A 459 -4.73 19.69 -4.38
CA VAL A 459 -5.99 18.94 -4.22
C VAL A 459 -6.98 19.56 -3.22
N LEU A 460 -6.55 20.53 -2.41
CA LEU A 460 -7.41 21.20 -1.43
C LEU A 460 -8.20 22.37 -2.02
N PHE A 461 -7.85 22.84 -3.21
CA PHE A 461 -8.40 24.04 -3.83
C PHE A 461 -9.59 23.73 -4.75
N SER A 462 -10.45 24.72 -4.99
CA SER A 462 -11.56 24.59 -5.94
C SER A 462 -11.08 24.65 -7.39
N GLY A 463 -11.93 24.22 -8.33
CA GLY A 463 -11.64 24.33 -9.76
C GLY A 463 -11.33 25.76 -10.21
N ASP A 464 -12.11 26.74 -9.75
CA ASP A 464 -11.88 28.16 -10.07
C ASP A 464 -10.51 28.67 -9.60
N GLU A 465 -10.09 28.26 -8.40
CA GLU A 465 -8.77 28.59 -7.86
C GLU A 465 -7.64 27.95 -8.67
N LEU A 466 -7.82 26.67 -9.03
CA LEU A 466 -6.84 25.91 -9.80
C LEU A 466 -6.76 26.32 -11.27
N SER A 467 -7.80 26.93 -11.85
CA SER A 467 -7.78 27.41 -13.25
C SER A 467 -6.60 28.35 -13.54
N SER A 468 -6.27 29.22 -12.58
CA SER A 468 -5.13 30.14 -12.67
C SER A 468 -3.78 29.41 -12.63
N VAL A 469 -3.68 28.35 -11.82
CA VAL A 469 -2.50 27.49 -11.72
C VAL A 469 -2.34 26.66 -12.99
N ALA A 470 -3.42 26.07 -13.49
CA ALA A 470 -3.45 25.31 -14.74
C ALA A 470 -2.98 26.16 -15.94
N THR A 471 -3.32 27.45 -15.95
CA THR A 471 -2.93 28.37 -17.03
C THR A 471 -1.48 28.85 -16.90
N LYS A 472 -1.03 29.22 -15.69
CA LYS A 472 0.32 29.79 -15.47
C LYS A 472 1.41 28.72 -15.34
N PHE A 473 1.08 27.58 -14.71
CA PHE A 473 2.04 26.54 -14.32
C PHE A 473 1.52 25.11 -14.62
N PRO A 474 1.13 24.81 -15.88
CA PRO A 474 0.57 23.50 -16.25
C PRO A 474 1.49 22.34 -15.89
N ASP A 475 2.80 22.47 -16.10
CA ASP A 475 3.77 21.40 -15.83
C ASP A 475 3.83 20.99 -14.35
N ILE A 476 3.70 21.95 -13.43
CA ILE A 476 3.71 21.68 -11.98
C ILE A 476 2.43 20.93 -11.58
N LEU A 477 1.29 21.32 -12.15
CA LEU A 477 0.00 20.68 -11.90
C LEU A 477 -0.01 19.24 -12.42
N GLN A 478 0.46 19.03 -13.65
CA GLN A 478 0.58 17.70 -14.29
C GLN A 478 1.56 16.80 -13.52
N GLN A 479 2.70 17.33 -13.10
CA GLN A 479 3.66 16.59 -12.28
C GLN A 479 3.09 16.19 -10.91
N THR A 480 2.27 17.05 -10.33
CA THR A 480 1.59 16.74 -9.07
C THR A 480 0.60 15.59 -9.29
N ALA A 481 -0.18 15.63 -10.36
CA ALA A 481 -1.12 14.57 -10.70
C ALA A 481 -0.43 13.21 -10.96
N SER A 482 0.72 13.19 -11.66
CA SER A 482 1.43 11.93 -11.93
C SER A 482 1.95 11.24 -10.67
N LYS A 483 2.31 12.00 -9.63
CA LYS A 483 2.69 11.44 -8.31
C LYS A 483 1.51 10.87 -7.53
N MET A 484 0.29 11.18 -7.95
CA MET A 484 -0.97 10.72 -7.35
C MET A 484 -1.61 9.56 -8.14
N ALA A 485 -0.89 8.98 -9.10
CA ALA A 485 -1.36 7.82 -9.86
C ALA A 485 -1.76 6.65 -8.92
N GLY A 486 -2.91 6.03 -9.17
CA GLY A 486 -3.44 4.95 -8.34
C GLY A 486 -4.16 5.42 -7.06
N THR A 487 -4.29 6.73 -6.84
CA THR A 487 -5.09 7.30 -5.74
C THR A 487 -6.48 7.75 -6.23
N LEU A 488 -7.30 8.34 -5.35
CA LEU A 488 -8.60 8.91 -5.69
C LEU A 488 -8.64 10.42 -5.40
N PRO A 489 -8.01 11.27 -6.23
CA PRO A 489 -8.04 12.72 -6.04
C PRO A 489 -9.46 13.31 -6.20
N PRO A 490 -9.73 14.50 -5.63
CA PRO A 490 -11.01 15.19 -5.82
C PRO A 490 -11.29 15.51 -7.29
N LYS A 491 -12.57 15.49 -7.67
CA LYS A 491 -13.02 15.71 -9.06
C LYS A 491 -12.58 17.07 -9.60
N GLU A 492 -12.60 18.11 -8.76
CA GLU A 492 -12.21 19.48 -9.11
C GLU A 492 -10.73 19.56 -9.50
N PHE A 493 -9.86 18.81 -8.80
CA PHE A 493 -8.44 18.73 -9.12
C PHE A 493 -8.21 18.00 -10.45
N LEU A 494 -8.87 16.85 -10.64
CA LEU A 494 -8.78 16.09 -11.90
C LEU A 494 -9.24 16.94 -13.09
N GLN A 495 -10.33 17.70 -12.93
CA GLN A 495 -10.84 18.61 -13.96
C GLN A 495 -9.82 19.71 -14.31
N ALA A 496 -9.17 20.32 -13.31
CA ALA A 496 -8.16 21.34 -13.55
C ALA A 496 -6.92 20.78 -14.28
N VAL A 497 -6.47 19.58 -13.91
CA VAL A 497 -5.38 18.87 -14.62
C VAL A 497 -5.78 18.63 -16.07
N PHE A 498 -7.00 18.13 -16.28
CA PHE A 498 -7.58 17.85 -17.59
C PHE A 498 -7.60 19.07 -18.50
N GLU A 499 -8.11 20.19 -17.99
CA GLU A 499 -8.14 21.45 -18.72
C GLU A 499 -6.74 21.99 -19.02
N SER A 500 -5.76 21.82 -18.11
CA SER A 500 -4.38 22.22 -18.35
C SER A 500 -3.76 21.47 -19.52
N VAL A 501 -4.03 20.15 -19.64
CA VAL A 501 -3.52 19.33 -20.73
C VAL A 501 -4.21 19.76 -22.02
N ARG A 502 -5.55 19.80 -22.04
CA ARG A 502 -6.35 20.16 -23.22
C ARG A 502 -6.00 21.54 -23.80
N ASN A 503 -5.69 22.52 -22.95
CA ASN A 503 -5.30 23.86 -23.38
C ASN A 503 -3.85 23.92 -23.91
N SER A 504 -3.01 22.93 -23.57
CA SER A 504 -1.61 22.83 -23.99
C SER A 504 -1.38 21.86 -25.16
N SER A 505 -2.35 20.99 -25.44
CA SER A 505 -2.29 20.06 -26.57
C SER A 505 -2.40 20.84 -27.88
N GLU A 506 -1.41 20.67 -28.75
CA GLU A 506 -1.54 21.12 -30.14
C GLU A 506 -2.61 20.26 -30.81
N GLU A 507 -3.53 20.88 -31.56
CA GLU A 507 -4.49 20.13 -32.38
C GLU A 507 -3.71 19.28 -33.38
N SER A 508 -3.55 17.99 -33.09
CA SER A 508 -2.92 17.08 -34.05
C SER A 508 -3.74 17.05 -35.34
N PRO A 509 -3.13 17.36 -36.51
CA PRO A 509 -3.76 17.10 -37.79
C PRO A 509 -3.90 15.58 -37.90
N SER A 510 -5.14 15.11 -37.91
CA SER A 510 -5.43 13.69 -37.84
C SER A 510 -5.07 12.96 -39.12
N SER A 511 -4.02 12.14 -39.07
CA SER A 511 -3.88 10.96 -39.93
C SER A 511 -4.61 9.80 -39.26
N ASP A 512 -5.63 9.26 -39.96
CA ASP A 512 -6.46 8.09 -39.61
C ASP A 512 -7.32 8.18 -38.33
N ARG A 513 -8.34 9.04 -38.35
CA ARG A 513 -9.47 8.92 -37.41
C ARG A 513 -10.34 7.72 -37.79
N SER A 514 -10.72 6.91 -36.81
CA SER A 514 -11.71 5.84 -36.99
C SER A 514 -13.04 6.38 -37.57
N PRO A 515 -13.73 5.60 -38.41
CA PRO A 515 -15.02 6.01 -38.99
C PRO A 515 -16.01 6.43 -37.90
N GLY A 516 -16.58 7.65 -38.00
CA GLY A 516 -17.53 8.18 -37.02
C GLY A 516 -16.92 9.12 -35.96
N CYS A 517 -15.61 9.32 -35.95
CA CYS A 517 -14.92 10.21 -35.00
C CYS A 517 -14.72 11.66 -35.51
N HIS A 518 -15.51 12.09 -36.50
CA HIS A 518 -15.46 13.46 -37.01
C HIS A 518 -15.96 14.45 -35.96
N GLY A 519 -15.16 15.46 -35.64
CA GLY A 519 -15.50 16.47 -34.64
C GLY A 519 -15.34 16.02 -33.18
N VAL A 520 -14.97 14.76 -32.93
CA VAL A 520 -14.66 14.28 -31.57
C VAL A 520 -13.18 14.52 -31.27
N SER A 521 -12.90 15.14 -30.13
CA SER A 521 -11.54 15.30 -29.61
C SER A 521 -11.14 14.00 -28.89
N ALA A 522 -10.09 13.34 -29.37
CA ALA A 522 -9.50 12.16 -28.74
C ALA A 522 -8.12 12.50 -28.15
N PRO A 523 -7.71 11.89 -27.03
CA PRO A 523 -6.38 12.13 -26.47
C PRO A 523 -5.28 11.47 -27.30
N SER A 524 -4.10 12.11 -27.34
CA SER A 524 -2.84 11.49 -27.76
C SER A 524 -2.20 10.67 -26.62
N SER A 525 -1.20 9.84 -26.93
CA SER A 525 -0.45 9.08 -25.90
C SER A 525 0.18 10.01 -24.86
N ASN A 526 0.66 11.18 -25.29
CA ASN A 526 1.25 12.19 -24.41
C ASN A 526 0.20 12.81 -23.47
N ASP A 527 -1.02 13.04 -23.96
CA ASP A 527 -2.12 13.53 -23.11
C ASP A 527 -2.44 12.49 -22.03
N ILE A 528 -2.56 11.21 -22.40
CA ILE A 528 -2.88 10.12 -21.46
C ILE A 528 -1.82 10.02 -20.35
N ILE A 529 -0.54 10.11 -20.71
CA ILE A 529 0.58 10.08 -19.74
C ILE A 529 0.50 11.28 -18.78
N LYS A 530 0.24 12.49 -19.29
CA LYS A 530 0.17 13.71 -18.48
C LYS A 530 -1.04 13.75 -17.56
N LEU A 531 -2.15 13.14 -17.98
CA LEU A 531 -3.41 13.17 -17.24
C LEU A 531 -3.41 12.22 -16.02
N ALA A 532 -2.71 11.09 -16.06
CA ALA A 532 -2.75 10.09 -15.00
C ALA A 532 -4.20 9.73 -14.59
N GLU A 533 -4.61 9.93 -13.32
CA GLU A 533 -5.99 9.71 -12.87
C GLU A 533 -7.01 10.64 -13.56
N ALA A 534 -6.59 11.81 -14.08
CA ALA A 534 -7.46 12.76 -14.76
C ALA A 534 -7.94 12.27 -16.14
N ASN A 535 -7.45 11.12 -16.62
CA ASN A 535 -8.06 10.44 -17.76
C ASN A 535 -9.53 10.11 -17.53
N ALA A 536 -9.96 9.98 -16.26
CA ALA A 536 -11.36 9.84 -15.88
C ALA A 536 -12.26 11.04 -16.25
N CYS A 537 -11.69 12.18 -16.66
CA CYS A 537 -12.46 13.33 -17.15
C CYS A 537 -12.83 13.23 -18.63
N TRP A 538 -12.27 12.28 -19.40
CA TRP A 538 -12.65 12.08 -20.80
C TRP A 538 -14.09 11.59 -20.91
N ALA A 539 -14.85 12.17 -21.83
CA ALA A 539 -16.13 11.61 -22.24
C ALA A 539 -15.93 10.24 -22.91
N PRO A 540 -16.88 9.29 -22.77
CA PRO A 540 -16.78 7.98 -23.41
C PRO A 540 -16.46 8.06 -24.92
N GLU A 541 -17.09 9.00 -25.63
CA GLU A 541 -16.89 9.18 -27.08
C GLU A 541 -15.42 9.50 -27.43
N GLY A 542 -14.74 10.30 -26.60
CA GLY A 542 -13.32 10.62 -26.78
C GLY A 542 -12.42 9.41 -26.57
N LEU A 543 -12.76 8.52 -25.63
CA LEU A 543 -12.04 7.26 -25.39
C LEU A 543 -12.26 6.23 -26.50
N LEU A 544 -13.48 6.17 -27.06
CA LEU A 544 -13.77 5.29 -28.19
C LEU A 544 -12.99 5.70 -29.45
N CYS A 545 -12.77 7.02 -29.61
CA CYS A 545 -12.08 7.61 -30.75
C CYS A 545 -10.55 7.65 -30.64
N LEU A 546 -9.97 6.95 -29.66
CA LEU A 546 -8.52 6.74 -29.58
C LEU A 546 -7.98 6.15 -30.89
N GLY A 547 -6.82 6.62 -31.36
CA GLY A 547 -6.06 5.93 -32.40
C GLY A 547 -5.66 4.52 -31.94
N GLU A 548 -5.49 3.59 -32.88
CA GLU A 548 -5.05 2.22 -32.56
C GLU A 548 -3.66 2.22 -31.90
N ASP A 549 -2.71 2.94 -32.48
CA ASP A 549 -1.35 3.12 -31.96
C ASP A 549 -1.36 3.77 -30.57
N VAL A 550 -2.23 4.77 -30.37
CA VAL A 550 -2.37 5.48 -29.10
C VAL A 550 -2.88 4.53 -28.03
N PHE A 551 -3.92 3.75 -28.34
CA PHE A 551 -4.46 2.75 -27.43
C PHE A 551 -3.41 1.71 -27.06
N LEU A 552 -2.71 1.12 -28.04
CA LEU A 552 -1.67 0.11 -27.81
C LEU A 552 -0.55 0.59 -26.89
N ARG A 553 -0.15 1.86 -27.00
CA ARG A 553 0.91 2.46 -26.15
C ARG A 553 0.45 2.86 -24.75
N SER A 554 -0.86 2.93 -24.50
CA SER A 554 -1.41 3.54 -23.28
C SER A 554 -2.42 2.69 -22.52
N VAL A 555 -2.82 1.53 -23.04
CA VAL A 555 -3.85 0.66 -22.44
C VAL A 555 -3.53 0.27 -21.00
N GLU A 556 -2.27 0.01 -20.65
CA GLU A 556 -1.89 -0.35 -19.28
C GLU A 556 -2.00 0.83 -18.31
N LEU A 557 -1.71 2.06 -18.76
CA LEU A 557 -1.94 3.27 -17.99
C LEU A 557 -3.43 3.51 -17.77
N LEU A 558 -4.24 3.36 -18.83
CA LEU A 558 -5.70 3.46 -18.76
C LEU A 558 -6.29 2.38 -17.83
N GLY A 559 -5.78 1.15 -17.91
CA GLY A 559 -6.17 0.03 -17.05
C GLY A 559 -5.87 0.27 -15.57
N ALA A 560 -4.91 1.12 -15.23
CA ALA A 560 -4.55 1.45 -13.85
C ALA A 560 -5.43 2.56 -13.22
N VAL A 561 -6.13 3.37 -14.02
CA VAL A 561 -6.92 4.52 -13.54
C VAL A 561 -8.05 4.04 -12.63
N ARG A 562 -8.03 4.49 -11.37
CA ARG A 562 -9.01 4.07 -10.35
C ARG A 562 -10.35 4.78 -10.50
N SER A 563 -10.34 5.99 -11.06
CA SER A 563 -11.49 6.90 -11.07
C SER A 563 -12.46 6.70 -12.25
N PHE A 564 -12.23 5.72 -13.13
CA PHE A 564 -13.11 5.48 -14.27
C PHE A 564 -14.52 5.03 -13.86
N SER A 565 -15.51 5.62 -14.51
CA SER A 565 -16.91 5.20 -14.39
C SER A 565 -17.18 3.89 -15.13
N PRO A 566 -18.24 3.14 -14.77
CA PRO A 566 -18.64 1.93 -15.50
C PRO A 566 -18.89 2.15 -17.00
N ALA A 567 -19.36 3.35 -17.40
CA ALA A 567 -19.55 3.70 -18.80
C ALA A 567 -18.21 3.80 -19.55
N GLN A 568 -17.22 4.48 -18.95
CA GLN A 568 -15.89 4.62 -19.55
C GLN A 568 -15.16 3.27 -19.64
N LEU A 569 -15.28 2.41 -18.62
CA LEU A 569 -14.70 1.06 -18.66
C LEU A 569 -15.31 0.24 -19.81
N ARG A 570 -16.63 0.31 -20.02
CA ARG A 570 -17.30 -0.35 -21.14
C ARG A 570 -16.79 0.15 -22.49
N THR A 571 -16.64 1.46 -22.63
CA THR A 571 -16.13 2.06 -23.86
C THR A 571 -14.67 1.70 -24.13
N LEU A 572 -13.82 1.65 -23.11
CA LEU A 572 -12.44 1.17 -23.25
C LEU A 572 -12.38 -0.33 -23.61
N LYS A 573 -13.30 -1.14 -23.06
CA LYS A 573 -13.46 -2.54 -23.47
C LYS A 573 -13.87 -2.65 -24.93
N GLU A 574 -14.82 -1.82 -25.39
CA GLU A 574 -15.21 -1.76 -26.81
C GLU A 574 -14.04 -1.33 -27.70
N LYS A 575 -13.21 -0.37 -27.24
CA LYS A 575 -11.97 0.00 -27.94
C LYS A 575 -10.99 -1.16 -28.03
N ALA A 576 -10.82 -1.93 -26.96
CA ALA A 576 -9.99 -3.13 -26.97
C ALA A 576 -10.50 -4.16 -28.00
N VAL A 577 -11.82 -4.36 -28.10
CA VAL A 577 -12.43 -5.23 -29.13
C VAL A 577 -12.20 -4.70 -30.55
N GLN A 578 -12.21 -3.38 -30.77
CA GLN A 578 -11.89 -2.82 -32.09
C GLN A 578 -10.44 -3.07 -32.51
N VAL A 579 -9.51 -3.09 -31.55
CA VAL A 579 -8.06 -3.19 -31.82
C VAL A 579 -7.57 -4.64 -31.83
N TRP A 580 -8.10 -5.50 -30.96
CA TRP A 580 -7.67 -6.89 -30.80
C TRP A 580 -8.72 -7.92 -31.26
N ASP A 581 -9.78 -7.47 -31.92
CA ASP A 581 -10.94 -8.28 -32.28
C ASP A 581 -11.65 -8.88 -31.04
N ALA A 582 -12.49 -9.88 -31.24
CA ALA A 582 -13.26 -10.54 -30.20
C ALA A 582 -12.38 -11.08 -29.05
N PRO A 583 -12.92 -11.17 -27.82
CA PRO A 583 -12.19 -11.69 -26.65
C PRO A 583 -11.50 -13.05 -26.86
N SER A 584 -11.99 -13.89 -27.77
CA SER A 584 -11.35 -15.16 -28.15
C SER A 584 -9.96 -15.03 -28.78
N TYR A 585 -9.60 -13.86 -29.28
CA TYR A 585 -8.25 -13.59 -29.83
C TYR A 585 -7.31 -12.96 -28.79
N TRP A 586 -7.80 -12.66 -27.58
CA TRP A 586 -7.01 -11.99 -26.56
C TRP A 586 -6.05 -12.99 -25.89
N ARG A 587 -4.78 -12.60 -25.77
CA ARG A 587 -3.73 -13.39 -25.13
C ARG A 587 -3.50 -12.93 -23.69
N GLU A 588 -2.72 -13.70 -22.93
CA GLU A 588 -2.38 -13.39 -21.53
C GLU A 588 -1.87 -11.94 -21.34
N TYR A 589 -0.95 -11.46 -22.18
CA TYR A 589 -0.41 -10.10 -22.05
C TYR A 589 -1.44 -9.01 -22.39
N HIS A 590 -2.43 -9.27 -23.26
CA HIS A 590 -3.55 -8.36 -23.49
C HIS A 590 -4.39 -8.22 -22.22
N LEU A 591 -4.76 -9.36 -21.61
CA LEU A 591 -5.54 -9.38 -20.37
C LEU A 591 -4.79 -8.71 -19.20
N ALA A 592 -3.49 -8.96 -19.08
CA ALA A 592 -2.64 -8.30 -18.09
C ALA A 592 -2.61 -6.77 -18.28
N SER A 593 -2.58 -6.30 -19.54
CA SER A 593 -2.55 -4.86 -19.85
C SER A 593 -3.88 -4.14 -19.64
N LEU A 594 -5.02 -4.86 -19.66
CA LEU A 594 -6.34 -4.23 -19.51
C LEU A 594 -6.60 -3.72 -18.09
N GLY A 595 -5.93 -4.25 -17.06
CA GLY A 595 -6.11 -3.80 -15.68
C GLY A 595 -7.58 -3.80 -15.25
N ARG A 596 -8.10 -2.65 -14.79
CA ARG A 596 -9.51 -2.48 -14.40
C ARG A 596 -10.51 -2.54 -15.57
N ILE A 597 -10.08 -2.40 -16.82
CA ILE A 597 -10.97 -2.44 -17.99
C ILE A 597 -11.67 -3.81 -18.09
N VAL A 598 -11.03 -4.88 -17.62
CA VAL A 598 -11.61 -6.25 -17.60
C VAL A 598 -12.91 -6.33 -16.80
N LEU A 599 -13.15 -5.43 -15.84
CA LEU A 599 -14.38 -5.41 -15.05
C LEU A 599 -15.63 -5.12 -15.90
N ALA A 600 -15.46 -4.55 -17.10
CA ALA A 600 -16.54 -4.29 -18.03
C ALA A 600 -16.90 -5.50 -18.93
N LEU A 601 -16.17 -6.61 -18.83
CA LEU A 601 -16.47 -7.84 -19.55
C LEU A 601 -17.74 -8.50 -18.99
N THR A 602 -18.64 -8.89 -19.89
CA THR A 602 -19.82 -9.67 -19.53
C THR A 602 -19.47 -11.13 -19.24
N GLU A 603 -20.36 -11.86 -18.58
CA GLU A 603 -20.18 -13.30 -18.33
C GLU A 603 -19.92 -14.09 -19.61
N GLY A 604 -20.61 -13.75 -20.71
CA GLY A 604 -20.43 -14.40 -22.01
C GLY A 604 -19.12 -14.03 -22.71
N GLU A 605 -18.60 -12.81 -22.51
CA GLU A 605 -17.28 -12.43 -23.02
C GLU A 605 -16.15 -13.07 -22.20
N LEU A 606 -16.33 -13.23 -20.89
CA LEU A 606 -15.37 -13.96 -20.04
C LEU A 606 -15.22 -15.43 -20.44
N GLN A 607 -16.32 -16.07 -20.87
CA GLN A 607 -16.32 -17.44 -21.38
C GLN A 607 -15.61 -17.61 -22.74
N GLN A 608 -15.30 -16.52 -23.43
CA GLN A 608 -14.57 -16.56 -24.71
C GLN A 608 -13.06 -16.46 -24.52
N LEU A 609 -12.58 -16.04 -23.34
CA LEU A 609 -11.16 -15.89 -23.05
C LEU A 609 -10.48 -17.26 -22.95
N ASP A 610 -9.21 -17.34 -23.34
CA ASP A 610 -8.35 -18.46 -22.97
C ASP A 610 -7.87 -18.30 -21.52
N LEU A 611 -8.53 -19.03 -20.61
CA LEU A 611 -8.18 -19.08 -19.20
C LEU A 611 -7.40 -20.35 -18.84
N SER A 612 -6.74 -21.02 -19.80
CA SER A 612 -5.98 -22.25 -19.51
C SER A 612 -4.79 -22.05 -18.55
N SER A 613 -4.26 -20.82 -18.45
CA SER A 613 -3.13 -20.44 -17.59
C SER A 613 -3.60 -19.82 -16.27
N ILE A 614 -3.05 -20.30 -15.16
CA ILE A 614 -3.29 -19.70 -13.83
C ILE A 614 -2.74 -18.28 -13.74
N ASP A 615 -1.71 -17.91 -14.51
CA ASP A 615 -1.13 -16.56 -14.47
C ASP A 615 -2.05 -15.52 -15.12
N THR A 616 -2.81 -15.94 -16.16
CA THR A 616 -3.91 -15.16 -16.73
C THR A 616 -4.99 -14.90 -15.68
N VAL A 617 -5.45 -15.96 -15.02
CA VAL A 617 -6.48 -15.86 -13.98
C VAL A 617 -5.99 -15.04 -12.79
N ALA A 618 -4.75 -15.22 -12.36
CA ALA A 618 -4.14 -14.44 -11.29
C ALA A 618 -4.08 -12.95 -11.63
N SER A 619 -3.95 -12.59 -12.90
CA SER A 619 -4.02 -11.19 -13.37
C SER A 619 -5.45 -10.63 -13.26
N LEU A 620 -6.48 -11.43 -13.57
CA LEU A 620 -7.89 -11.05 -13.37
C LEU A 620 -8.26 -10.95 -11.88
N SER A 621 -7.72 -11.85 -11.06
CA SER A 621 -7.94 -11.90 -9.60
C SER A 621 -7.31 -10.72 -8.84
N GLN A 622 -6.50 -9.88 -9.50
CA GLN A 622 -6.03 -8.62 -8.92
C GLN A 622 -7.18 -7.60 -8.74
N GLN A 623 -8.25 -7.75 -9.52
CA GLN A 623 -9.45 -6.94 -9.37
C GLN A 623 -10.39 -7.59 -8.34
N THR A 624 -11.00 -6.76 -7.49
CA THR A 624 -11.84 -7.22 -6.38
C THR A 624 -13.33 -6.97 -6.59
N GLU A 625 -13.66 -6.16 -7.60
CA GLU A 625 -15.00 -5.66 -7.87
C GLU A 625 -15.81 -6.55 -8.85
N TRP A 626 -15.44 -7.83 -8.96
CA TRP A 626 -16.18 -8.80 -9.76
C TRP A 626 -17.57 -9.04 -9.17
N THR A 627 -18.58 -9.10 -10.04
CA THR A 627 -19.89 -9.62 -9.63
C THR A 627 -19.82 -11.13 -9.36
N PRO A 628 -20.73 -11.70 -8.55
CA PRO A 628 -20.75 -13.15 -8.32
C PRO A 628 -20.86 -13.98 -9.60
N GLY A 629 -21.60 -13.49 -10.62
CA GLY A 629 -21.72 -14.13 -11.92
C GLY A 629 -20.40 -14.12 -12.69
N GLN A 630 -19.76 -12.96 -12.83
CA GLN A 630 -18.44 -12.86 -13.48
C GLN A 630 -17.37 -13.70 -12.77
N ALA A 631 -17.32 -13.68 -11.44
CA ALA A 631 -16.38 -14.49 -10.67
C ALA A 631 -16.58 -15.99 -10.91
N LYS A 632 -17.84 -16.42 -11.04
CA LYS A 632 -18.18 -17.80 -11.43
C LYS A 632 -17.74 -18.12 -12.85
N SER A 633 -17.95 -17.22 -13.82
CA SER A 633 -17.49 -17.40 -15.21
C SER A 633 -15.97 -17.55 -15.29
N ILE A 634 -15.20 -16.75 -14.53
CA ILE A 634 -13.73 -16.87 -14.50
C ILE A 634 -13.30 -18.23 -13.93
N LEU A 635 -13.91 -18.63 -12.81
CA LEU A 635 -13.61 -19.92 -12.18
C LEU A 635 -13.94 -21.09 -13.11
N GLN A 636 -15.11 -21.08 -13.75
CA GLN A 636 -15.54 -22.15 -14.66
C GLN A 636 -14.68 -22.19 -15.91
N GLY A 637 -14.41 -21.03 -16.53
CA GLY A 637 -13.54 -20.95 -17.71
C GLY A 637 -12.13 -21.48 -17.42
N PHE A 638 -11.54 -21.15 -16.26
CA PHE A 638 -10.26 -21.74 -15.86
C PHE A 638 -10.30 -23.27 -15.81
N LEU A 639 -11.30 -23.86 -15.13
CA LEU A 639 -11.40 -25.31 -14.99
C LEU A 639 -11.64 -26.01 -16.34
N GLU A 640 -12.45 -25.40 -17.20
CA GLU A 640 -12.79 -25.93 -18.53
C GLU A 640 -11.60 -25.84 -19.49
N ASP A 641 -10.99 -24.66 -19.63
CA ASP A 641 -9.89 -24.40 -20.57
C ASP A 641 -8.59 -25.11 -20.18
N SER A 642 -8.32 -25.22 -18.87
CA SER A 642 -7.14 -25.94 -18.38
C SER A 642 -7.34 -27.46 -18.36
N GLY A 643 -8.59 -27.93 -18.51
CA GLY A 643 -8.96 -29.33 -18.34
C GLY A 643 -8.79 -29.86 -16.91
N TYR A 644 -8.73 -28.97 -15.89
CA TYR A 644 -8.60 -29.37 -14.50
C TYR A 644 -9.96 -29.56 -13.84
N SER A 645 -10.09 -30.63 -13.07
CA SER A 645 -11.16 -30.71 -12.07
C SER A 645 -10.69 -30.09 -10.74
N VAL A 646 -11.62 -29.79 -9.83
CA VAL A 646 -11.29 -29.15 -8.54
C VAL A 646 -10.29 -29.96 -7.71
N GLN A 647 -10.31 -31.29 -7.84
CA GLN A 647 -9.35 -32.20 -7.20
C GLN A 647 -7.93 -32.15 -7.82
N ASP A 648 -7.78 -31.63 -9.04
CA ASP A 648 -6.49 -31.48 -9.71
C ASP A 648 -5.79 -30.17 -9.35
N LEU A 649 -6.52 -29.24 -8.71
CA LEU A 649 -6.00 -27.95 -8.29
C LEU A 649 -4.86 -28.11 -7.29
N LYS A 650 -3.72 -27.49 -7.61
CA LYS A 650 -2.56 -27.35 -6.75
C LYS A 650 -2.64 -26.09 -5.90
N SER A 651 -1.80 -26.01 -4.88
CA SER A 651 -1.68 -24.86 -3.99
C SER A 651 -1.56 -23.52 -4.73
N PHE A 652 -0.70 -23.42 -5.75
CA PHE A 652 -0.57 -22.18 -6.53
C PHE A 652 -1.79 -21.88 -7.41
N HIS A 653 -2.59 -22.88 -7.82
CA HIS A 653 -3.89 -22.65 -8.47
C HIS A 653 -4.87 -21.98 -7.49
N LEU A 654 -4.93 -22.46 -6.26
CA LEU A 654 -5.79 -21.85 -5.23
C LEU A 654 -5.38 -20.40 -4.94
N VAL A 655 -4.07 -20.12 -4.91
CA VAL A 655 -3.57 -18.76 -4.70
C VAL A 655 -3.86 -17.85 -5.89
N GLY A 656 -3.66 -18.32 -7.14
CA GLY A 656 -3.94 -17.54 -8.35
C GLY A 656 -5.43 -17.26 -8.57
N LEU A 657 -6.31 -18.20 -8.20
CA LEU A 657 -7.76 -17.99 -8.23
C LEU A 657 -8.19 -16.85 -7.28
N GLY A 658 -7.50 -16.65 -6.16
CA GLY A 658 -7.74 -15.51 -5.27
C GLY A 658 -9.22 -15.36 -4.89
N ALA A 659 -9.79 -14.16 -5.06
CA ALA A 659 -11.19 -13.89 -4.72
C ALA A 659 -12.21 -14.70 -5.54
N THR A 660 -11.84 -15.21 -6.72
CA THR A 660 -12.75 -16.07 -7.52
C THR A 660 -13.02 -17.42 -6.84
N LEU A 661 -12.16 -17.86 -5.91
CA LEU A 661 -12.46 -19.02 -5.04
C LEU A 661 -13.76 -18.83 -4.24
N CYS A 662 -14.15 -17.60 -3.93
CA CYS A 662 -15.39 -17.31 -3.23
C CYS A 662 -16.65 -17.62 -4.07
N ALA A 663 -16.50 -17.86 -5.37
CA ALA A 663 -17.60 -18.27 -6.26
C ALA A 663 -17.79 -19.80 -6.32
N MET A 664 -16.90 -20.60 -5.72
CA MET A 664 -17.06 -22.05 -5.64
C MET A 664 -18.28 -22.43 -4.80
N ASN A 665 -19.01 -23.45 -5.25
CA ASN A 665 -20.07 -24.06 -4.48
C ASN A 665 -19.52 -24.92 -3.33
N ILE A 666 -20.35 -25.14 -2.31
CA ILE A 666 -19.96 -25.92 -1.13
C ILE A 666 -19.46 -27.34 -1.45
N THR A 667 -20.06 -27.98 -2.47
CA THR A 667 -19.66 -29.32 -2.93
C THR A 667 -18.31 -29.30 -3.63
N GLU A 668 -18.03 -28.26 -4.42
CA GLU A 668 -16.75 -28.08 -5.11
C GLU A 668 -15.64 -27.84 -4.10
N ILE A 669 -15.86 -26.93 -3.14
CA ILE A 669 -14.90 -26.68 -2.05
C ILE A 669 -14.52 -28.02 -1.42
N SER A 670 -15.48 -28.87 -1.05
CA SER A 670 -15.19 -30.16 -0.40
C SER A 670 -14.18 -31.04 -1.18
N LEU A 671 -14.10 -30.92 -2.51
CA LEU A 671 -13.20 -31.69 -3.38
C LEU A 671 -11.74 -31.20 -3.39
N ILE A 672 -11.45 -29.98 -2.91
CA ILE A 672 -10.07 -29.47 -2.86
C ILE A 672 -9.21 -30.39 -1.99
N LYS A 673 -8.08 -30.88 -2.51
CA LYS A 673 -7.16 -31.75 -1.78
C LYS A 673 -6.61 -31.07 -0.53
N ILE A 674 -6.65 -31.78 0.61
CA ILE A 674 -6.12 -31.29 1.87
C ILE A 674 -4.60 -31.03 1.80
N SER A 675 -3.85 -31.81 1.00
CA SER A 675 -2.41 -31.59 0.78
C SER A 675 -2.10 -30.22 0.20
N GLU A 676 -2.97 -29.71 -0.67
CA GLU A 676 -2.83 -28.41 -1.34
C GLU A 676 -3.42 -27.29 -0.49
N PHE A 677 -4.56 -27.54 0.17
CA PHE A 677 -5.21 -26.55 1.03
C PHE A 677 -4.35 -26.16 2.24
N ARG A 678 -3.72 -27.13 2.92
CA ARG A 678 -2.97 -26.90 4.16
C ARG A 678 -1.79 -25.94 4.02
N VAL A 679 -1.25 -25.80 2.81
CA VAL A 679 -0.09 -24.92 2.54
C VAL A 679 -0.49 -23.49 2.12
N VAL A 680 -1.79 -23.22 1.92
CA VAL A 680 -2.30 -21.92 1.46
C VAL A 680 -3.35 -21.30 2.39
N VAL A 681 -3.56 -21.87 3.59
CA VAL A 681 -4.61 -21.43 4.53
C VAL A 681 -4.50 -19.94 4.84
N ALA A 682 -3.31 -19.41 5.10
CA ALA A 682 -3.11 -17.97 5.34
C ALA A 682 -3.60 -17.08 4.20
N ARG A 683 -3.46 -17.52 2.93
CA ARG A 683 -3.90 -16.75 1.76
C ARG A 683 -5.42 -16.81 1.62
N ILE A 684 -6.01 -18.01 1.73
CA ILE A 684 -7.47 -18.17 1.71
C ILE A 684 -8.12 -17.40 2.88
N GLY A 685 -7.45 -17.37 4.03
CA GLY A 685 -7.82 -16.59 5.22
C GLY A 685 -7.80 -15.07 5.06
N THR A 686 -7.42 -14.55 3.88
CA THR A 686 -7.57 -13.12 3.56
C THR A 686 -8.81 -12.81 2.71
N LEU A 687 -9.49 -13.84 2.20
CA LEU A 687 -10.60 -13.67 1.27
C LEU A 687 -11.89 -13.31 2.01
N LEU A 688 -12.64 -12.35 1.48
CA LEU A 688 -13.92 -11.89 2.00
C LEU A 688 -15.07 -12.66 1.34
N CYS A 689 -15.13 -13.97 1.59
CA CYS A 689 -16.19 -14.81 1.02
C CYS A 689 -17.50 -14.72 1.83
N SER A 690 -18.57 -15.27 1.26
CA SER A 690 -19.84 -15.47 1.96
C SER A 690 -19.68 -16.42 3.16
N THR A 691 -20.57 -16.31 4.15
CA THR A 691 -20.53 -17.16 5.35
C THR A 691 -20.57 -18.66 5.00
N HIS A 692 -21.37 -19.07 4.01
CA HIS A 692 -21.47 -20.48 3.64
C HIS A 692 -20.15 -21.03 3.06
N VAL A 693 -19.44 -20.24 2.26
CA VAL A 693 -18.11 -20.60 1.73
C VAL A 693 -17.08 -20.67 2.86
N LEU A 694 -17.07 -19.68 3.76
CA LEU A 694 -16.16 -19.65 4.91
C LEU A 694 -16.37 -20.86 5.84
N THR A 695 -17.61 -21.30 6.04
CA THR A 695 -17.92 -22.52 6.79
C THR A 695 -17.31 -23.78 6.17
N GLU A 696 -17.31 -23.92 4.84
CA GLU A 696 -16.68 -25.08 4.19
C GLU A 696 -15.15 -25.01 4.24
N PHE A 697 -14.55 -23.83 4.07
CA PHE A 697 -13.11 -23.67 4.31
C PHE A 697 -12.73 -23.95 5.76
N LYS A 698 -13.59 -23.58 6.72
CA LYS A 698 -13.42 -23.90 8.15
C LYS A 698 -13.41 -25.42 8.36
N ARG A 699 -14.33 -26.17 7.75
CA ARG A 699 -14.33 -27.64 7.82
C ARG A 699 -13.04 -28.25 7.26
N LYS A 700 -12.49 -27.70 6.18
CA LYS A 700 -11.18 -28.15 5.69
C LYS A 700 -10.05 -27.83 6.66
N ALA A 701 -10.08 -26.65 7.26
CA ALA A 701 -9.11 -26.27 8.27
C ALA A 701 -9.15 -27.20 9.49
N GLU A 702 -10.32 -27.70 9.88
CA GLU A 702 -10.44 -28.69 10.96
C GLU A 702 -9.68 -29.98 10.66
N VAL A 703 -9.65 -30.43 9.39
CA VAL A 703 -8.84 -31.59 8.98
C VAL A 703 -7.34 -31.33 9.11
N VAL A 704 -6.91 -30.07 8.99
CA VAL A 704 -5.48 -29.68 9.04
C VAL A 704 -5.02 -29.40 10.48
N PHE A 705 -5.85 -28.72 11.27
CA PHE A 705 -5.47 -28.14 12.57
C PHE A 705 -6.23 -28.69 13.77
N GLY A 706 -7.12 -29.68 13.59
CA GLY A 706 -8.01 -30.17 14.63
C GLY A 706 -9.28 -29.31 14.78
N GLY A 707 -10.18 -29.71 15.67
CA GLY A 707 -11.42 -28.97 15.90
C GLY A 707 -11.21 -27.58 16.53
N PRO A 708 -12.22 -26.69 16.52
CA PRO A 708 -12.07 -25.33 17.06
C PRO A 708 -11.52 -25.24 18.50
N THR A 709 -11.82 -26.24 19.34
CA THR A 709 -11.31 -26.31 20.73
C THR A 709 -9.81 -26.63 20.83
N GLU A 710 -9.19 -27.13 19.75
CA GLU A 710 -7.75 -27.44 19.68
C GLU A 710 -6.93 -26.30 19.06
N TRP A 711 -7.59 -25.26 18.55
CA TRP A 711 -6.92 -24.15 17.88
C TRP A 711 -6.13 -23.29 18.88
N SER A 712 -4.87 -23.03 18.54
CA SER A 712 -4.03 -22.09 19.27
C SER A 712 -4.09 -20.67 18.68
N SER A 713 -3.50 -19.69 19.37
CA SER A 713 -3.34 -18.32 18.87
C SER A 713 -2.71 -18.27 17.47
N SER A 714 -1.72 -19.13 17.21
CA SER A 714 -1.08 -19.24 15.89
C SER A 714 -2.03 -19.77 14.80
N VAL A 715 -2.89 -20.75 15.12
CA VAL A 715 -3.88 -21.29 14.18
C VAL A 715 -4.91 -20.22 13.86
N LEU A 716 -5.46 -19.58 14.89
CA LEU A 716 -6.52 -18.59 14.71
C LEU A 716 -6.07 -17.39 13.87
N GLN A 717 -4.81 -16.96 14.05
CA GLN A 717 -4.19 -15.95 13.18
C GLN A 717 -3.94 -16.46 11.75
N GLU A 718 -3.63 -17.74 11.55
CA GLU A 718 -3.44 -18.33 10.21
C GLU A 718 -4.77 -18.46 9.47
N LEU A 719 -5.88 -18.75 10.17
CA LEU A 719 -7.21 -18.89 9.57
C LEU A 719 -7.76 -17.57 9.04
N GLY A 720 -7.47 -16.45 9.70
CA GLY A 720 -8.01 -15.14 9.31
C GLY A 720 -9.53 -15.17 9.16
N THR A 721 -10.04 -14.73 8.01
CA THR A 721 -11.48 -14.68 7.70
C THR A 721 -12.17 -16.05 7.72
N ILE A 722 -11.45 -17.17 7.54
CA ILE A 722 -12.01 -18.53 7.67
C ILE A 722 -12.63 -18.74 9.05
N ALA A 723 -12.08 -18.09 10.09
CA ALA A 723 -12.62 -18.17 11.45
C ALA A 723 -14.05 -17.59 11.57
N ALA A 724 -14.51 -16.77 10.62
CA ALA A 724 -15.89 -16.31 10.57
C ALA A 724 -16.90 -17.40 10.13
N GLY A 725 -16.41 -18.57 9.67
CA GLY A 725 -17.21 -19.76 9.40
C GLY A 725 -17.53 -20.62 10.63
N LEU A 726 -17.17 -20.16 11.84
CA LEU A 726 -17.51 -20.83 13.10
C LEU A 726 -19.02 -20.81 13.34
N SER A 727 -19.55 -21.92 13.86
CA SER A 727 -20.93 -21.97 14.36
C SER A 727 -21.07 -21.24 15.70
N LYS A 728 -22.31 -20.93 16.08
CA LYS A 728 -22.64 -20.35 17.40
C LYS A 728 -22.19 -21.25 18.55
N GLU A 729 -22.30 -22.57 18.41
CA GLU A 729 -21.83 -23.53 19.43
C GLU A 729 -20.31 -23.52 19.54
N GLU A 730 -19.60 -23.55 18.41
CA GLU A 730 -18.14 -23.55 18.36
C GLU A 730 -17.57 -22.25 18.93
N LEU A 731 -18.14 -21.10 18.54
CA LEU A 731 -17.68 -19.78 19.00
C LEU A 731 -17.84 -19.62 20.52
N ARG A 732 -18.92 -20.15 21.11
CA ARG A 732 -19.14 -20.13 22.58
C ARG A 732 -18.14 -21.00 23.34
N MET A 733 -17.65 -22.08 22.73
CA MET A 733 -16.69 -23.00 23.35
C MET A 733 -15.24 -22.51 23.27
N LEU A 734 -14.95 -21.52 22.42
CA LEU A 734 -13.60 -20.97 22.31
C LEU A 734 -13.18 -20.26 23.59
N ASP A 735 -11.96 -20.54 24.02
CA ASP A 735 -11.35 -19.89 25.18
C ASP A 735 -11.29 -18.36 24.96
N LYS A 736 -11.63 -17.61 26.00
CA LYS A 736 -11.56 -16.14 25.99
C LYS A 736 -10.15 -15.64 25.67
N ASP A 737 -9.11 -16.37 26.04
CA ASP A 737 -7.71 -15.99 25.82
C ASP A 737 -7.33 -16.04 24.33
N LEU A 738 -8.16 -16.67 23.49
CA LEU A 738 -8.00 -16.68 22.03
C LEU A 738 -8.63 -15.47 21.33
N MET A 739 -9.54 -14.74 22.00
CA MET A 739 -10.26 -13.60 21.42
C MET A 739 -9.38 -12.48 20.82
N PRO A 740 -8.21 -12.12 21.42
CA PRO A 740 -7.31 -11.14 20.82
C PRO A 740 -6.61 -11.64 19.55
N TYR A 741 -6.63 -12.94 19.27
CA TYR A 741 -5.92 -13.55 18.16
C TYR A 741 -6.81 -13.84 16.95
N PHE A 742 -8.09 -13.47 16.98
CA PHE A 742 -8.82 -13.25 15.73
C PHE A 742 -8.15 -12.14 14.92
N GLN A 743 -8.20 -12.23 13.60
CA GLN A 743 -7.89 -11.08 12.77
C GLN A 743 -9.06 -10.08 12.78
N PRO A 744 -8.82 -8.77 12.71
CA PRO A 744 -9.88 -7.76 12.64
C PRO A 744 -10.86 -7.98 11.49
N SER A 745 -10.38 -8.48 10.34
CA SER A 745 -11.21 -8.86 9.19
C SER A 745 -12.17 -10.00 9.54
N ALA A 746 -11.71 -11.01 10.28
CA ALA A 746 -12.56 -12.12 10.73
C ALA A 746 -13.68 -11.63 11.67
N ILE A 747 -13.37 -10.70 12.58
CA ILE A 747 -14.39 -10.08 13.43
C ILE A 747 -15.46 -9.38 12.60
N LYS A 748 -15.07 -8.60 11.59
CA LYS A 748 -16.02 -7.94 10.68
C LYS A 748 -16.87 -8.92 9.88
N CYS A 749 -16.29 -10.06 9.50
CA CYS A 749 -16.96 -11.10 8.71
C CYS A 749 -17.89 -12.01 9.52
N LEU A 750 -17.76 -12.06 10.85
CA LEU A 750 -18.67 -12.85 11.69
C LEU A 750 -20.11 -12.34 11.51
N PRO A 751 -21.08 -13.21 11.17
CA PRO A 751 -22.47 -12.81 11.07
C PRO A 751 -22.96 -12.22 12.39
N ASP A 752 -23.80 -11.18 12.33
CA ASP A 752 -24.33 -10.49 13.51
C ASP A 752 -24.95 -11.46 14.52
N GLU A 753 -25.67 -12.47 14.01
CA GLU A 753 -26.35 -13.49 14.83
C GLU A 753 -25.42 -14.50 15.48
N ILE A 754 -24.21 -14.66 14.96
CA ILE A 754 -23.18 -15.52 15.54
C ILE A 754 -22.34 -14.69 16.51
N PHE A 755 -21.99 -13.44 16.15
CA PHE A 755 -21.18 -12.56 16.99
C PHE A 755 -21.86 -12.26 18.34
N LYS A 756 -23.18 -12.05 18.37
CA LYS A 756 -23.93 -11.77 19.62
C LYS A 756 -23.87 -12.92 20.63
N GLU A 757 -23.45 -14.12 20.21
CA GLU A 757 -23.36 -15.30 21.06
C GLU A 757 -22.09 -15.34 21.91
N LEU A 758 -21.13 -14.45 21.64
CA LEU A 758 -19.96 -14.27 22.49
C LEU A 758 -20.39 -13.84 23.89
N SER A 759 -19.87 -14.52 24.92
CA SER A 759 -20.12 -14.11 26.29
C SER A 759 -19.55 -12.70 26.56
N ALA A 760 -20.08 -12.03 27.59
CA ALA A 760 -19.52 -10.75 28.03
C ALA A 760 -18.04 -10.88 28.44
N GLU A 761 -17.59 -12.06 28.87
CA GLU A 761 -16.20 -12.31 29.18
C GLU A 761 -15.34 -12.41 27.92
N GLN A 762 -15.77 -13.18 26.91
CA GLN A 762 -15.07 -13.26 25.62
C GLN A 762 -14.95 -11.88 24.95
N ILE A 763 -16.04 -11.09 24.95
CA ILE A 763 -16.01 -9.72 24.38
C ILE A 763 -15.01 -8.81 25.11
N ALA A 764 -14.89 -8.95 26.43
CA ALA A 764 -13.91 -8.16 27.21
C ALA A 764 -12.46 -8.53 26.85
N PHE A 765 -12.22 -9.75 26.36
CA PHE A 765 -10.92 -10.24 25.95
C PHE A 765 -10.60 -10.01 24.45
N LEU A 766 -11.48 -9.38 23.66
CA LEU A 766 -11.15 -9.07 22.26
C LEU A 766 -9.87 -8.20 22.12
N GLY A 767 -9.55 -7.40 23.14
CA GLY A 767 -8.49 -6.40 23.06
C GLY A 767 -8.87 -5.21 22.18
N PRO A 768 -8.05 -4.13 22.18
CA PRO A 768 -8.42 -2.88 21.53
C PRO A 768 -8.64 -2.99 20.01
N GLU A 769 -7.86 -3.84 19.34
CA GLU A 769 -7.87 -3.99 17.88
C GLU A 769 -9.13 -4.68 17.37
N ASN A 770 -9.44 -5.86 17.90
CA ASN A 770 -10.63 -6.61 17.50
C ASN A 770 -11.91 -5.94 18.02
N ALA A 771 -11.87 -5.29 19.18
CA ALA A 771 -13.01 -4.51 19.66
C ALA A 771 -13.33 -3.33 18.74
N ALA A 772 -12.33 -2.65 18.18
CA ALA A 772 -12.51 -1.58 17.20
C ALA A 772 -13.00 -2.09 15.83
N ALA A 773 -12.78 -3.37 15.53
CA ALA A 773 -13.25 -4.01 14.31
C ALA A 773 -14.76 -4.37 14.35
N VAL A 774 -15.39 -4.39 15.52
CA VAL A 774 -16.81 -4.72 15.69
C VAL A 774 -17.68 -3.74 14.90
N THR A 775 -18.54 -4.26 14.03
CA THR A 775 -19.35 -3.44 13.14
C THR A 775 -20.51 -2.75 13.88
N PRO A 776 -21.07 -1.65 13.34
CA PRO A 776 -22.27 -1.04 13.89
C PRO A 776 -23.47 -1.99 13.93
N ALA A 777 -23.55 -2.95 13.00
CA ALA A 777 -24.64 -3.93 12.95
C ALA A 777 -24.51 -4.96 14.09
N GLN A 778 -23.32 -5.55 14.25
CA GLN A 778 -22.98 -6.43 15.37
C GLN A 778 -23.23 -5.75 16.72
N ARG A 779 -22.78 -4.50 16.89
CA ARG A 779 -22.93 -3.73 18.14
C ARG A 779 -24.39 -3.55 18.55
N ARG A 780 -25.33 -3.44 17.61
CA ARG A 780 -26.77 -3.28 17.90
C ARG A 780 -27.42 -4.54 18.45
N GLN A 781 -26.83 -5.71 18.20
CA GLN A 781 -27.35 -7.00 18.69
C GLN A 781 -26.86 -7.35 20.10
N LEU A 782 -25.92 -6.57 20.66
CA LEU A 782 -25.32 -6.86 21.95
C LEU A 782 -26.21 -6.43 23.12
N SER A 783 -26.24 -7.25 24.16
CA SER A 783 -26.82 -6.90 25.46
C SER A 783 -26.04 -5.77 26.14
N MET A 784 -26.67 -5.11 27.13
CA MET A 784 -26.01 -4.06 27.92
C MET A 784 -24.70 -4.52 28.57
N LEU A 785 -24.64 -5.77 29.06
CA LEU A 785 -23.42 -6.31 29.66
C LEU A 785 -22.31 -6.50 28.62
N GLN A 786 -22.66 -7.02 27.44
CA GLN A 786 -21.73 -7.18 26.33
C GLN A 786 -21.23 -5.83 25.81
N LEU A 787 -22.09 -4.81 25.72
CA LEU A 787 -21.71 -3.45 25.34
C LEU A 787 -20.72 -2.83 26.34
N GLN A 788 -20.91 -3.06 27.64
CA GLN A 788 -19.94 -2.63 28.65
C GLN A 788 -18.60 -3.35 28.50
N SER A 789 -18.62 -4.66 28.25
CA SER A 789 -17.40 -5.43 27.98
C SER A 789 -16.68 -4.95 26.72
N LEU A 790 -17.43 -4.63 25.66
CA LEU A 790 -16.88 -4.08 24.43
C LEU A 790 -16.20 -2.74 24.68
N GLN A 791 -16.84 -1.85 25.46
CA GLN A 791 -16.23 -0.58 25.82
C GLN A 791 -14.94 -0.78 26.64
N ARG A 792 -14.90 -1.76 27.56
CA ARG A 792 -13.67 -2.08 28.30
C ARG A 792 -12.54 -2.56 27.37
N ALA A 793 -12.88 -3.39 26.38
CA ALA A 793 -11.90 -3.87 25.40
C ALA A 793 -11.36 -2.72 24.53
N LEU A 794 -12.24 -1.83 24.04
CA LEU A 794 -11.87 -0.60 23.32
C LEU A 794 -10.95 0.30 24.15
N ASP A 795 -11.27 0.47 25.44
CA ASP A 795 -10.48 1.28 26.37
C ASP A 795 -9.12 0.64 26.70
N GLY A 796 -8.93 -0.65 26.41
CA GLY A 796 -7.77 -1.44 26.84
C GLY A 796 -7.73 -1.62 28.35
N ALA A 797 -8.87 -1.82 29.00
CA ALA A 797 -9.01 -1.91 30.44
C ALA A 797 -8.88 -3.37 30.95
N LYS A 798 -8.09 -3.60 32.01
CA LYS A 798 -8.10 -4.88 32.74
C LYS A 798 -9.41 -5.10 33.52
N THR A 799 -9.82 -6.35 33.68
CA THR A 799 -11.04 -6.79 34.38
C THR A 799 -11.17 -6.25 35.81
N ARG A 800 -10.04 -5.95 36.49
CA ARG A 800 -9.99 -5.38 37.86
C ARG A 800 -9.49 -3.92 37.94
N SER A 801 -9.44 -3.21 36.81
CA SER A 801 -8.83 -1.86 36.71
C SER A 801 -9.50 -0.73 37.50
N TRP A 802 -10.60 -1.00 38.21
CA TRP A 802 -11.30 -0.06 39.10
C TRP A 802 -10.66 0.05 40.49
N LEU A 803 -9.85 -0.94 40.90
CA LEU A 803 -9.19 -0.98 42.21
C LEU A 803 -7.87 -0.19 42.24
N ASP A 804 -7.22 0.01 41.09
CA ASP A 804 -5.91 0.67 40.96
C ASP A 804 -6.00 2.11 40.42
N ALA A 805 -7.11 2.81 40.67
CA ALA A 805 -7.30 4.17 40.19
C ALA A 805 -6.16 5.08 40.71
N PRO A 806 -5.52 5.90 39.85
CA PRO A 806 -4.62 6.95 40.32
C PRO A 806 -5.41 7.88 41.26
N PRO A 807 -4.82 8.37 42.36
CA PRO A 807 -5.46 9.38 43.19
C PRO A 807 -5.89 10.53 42.29
N SER A 808 -7.18 10.85 42.25
CA SER A 808 -7.65 12.00 41.52
C SER A 808 -6.97 13.25 42.08
N ALA A 809 -6.31 14.02 41.21
CA ALA A 809 -5.97 15.40 41.52
C ALA A 809 -7.28 16.16 41.66
N SER A 810 -7.88 16.09 42.85
CA SER A 810 -9.01 16.92 43.21
C SER A 810 -8.53 18.37 43.16
N PRO A 811 -9.29 19.32 42.58
CA PRO A 811 -8.94 20.72 42.70
C PRO A 811 -8.93 21.03 44.19
N THR A 812 -7.79 21.51 44.69
CA THR A 812 -7.65 21.99 46.06
C THR A 812 -8.77 23.00 46.28
N ARG A 813 -9.77 22.63 47.10
CA ARG A 813 -10.77 23.57 47.58
C ARG A 813 -10.00 24.65 48.32
N THR A 814 -9.89 25.83 47.73
CA THR A 814 -9.69 27.07 48.48
C THR A 814 -10.69 27.09 49.63
N PRO A 815 -10.25 27.28 50.89
CA PRO A 815 -11.19 27.41 51.99
C PRO A 815 -12.00 28.67 51.75
N SER A 816 -13.30 28.50 51.52
CA SER A 816 -14.28 29.56 51.53
C SER A 816 -14.18 30.28 52.86
N SER A 817 -13.85 31.58 52.82
CA SER A 817 -13.88 32.45 53.99
C SER A 817 -15.26 32.39 54.64
N LEU A 818 -15.30 32.02 55.91
CA LEU A 818 -16.46 32.13 56.78
C LEU A 818 -16.94 33.58 56.80
N SER A 819 -18.21 33.77 56.45
CA SER A 819 -18.97 34.99 56.70
C SER A 819 -18.98 35.30 58.20
N PRO A 820 -18.73 36.54 58.63
CA PRO A 820 -18.89 36.92 60.04
C PRO A 820 -20.38 37.18 60.37
N PRO A 821 -20.80 37.01 61.64
CA PRO A 821 -22.17 37.26 62.04
C PRO A 821 -22.44 38.75 62.19
N VAL A 822 -23.65 39.13 61.80
CA VAL A 822 -24.25 40.44 62.06
C VAL A 822 -24.23 40.73 63.56
N SER A 823 -23.61 41.85 63.95
CA SER A 823 -23.88 42.49 65.24
C SER A 823 -23.76 44.02 65.11
N THR A 824 -24.66 44.64 65.85
CA THR A 824 -25.15 46.02 65.86
C THR A 824 -24.12 47.09 66.17
N ALA A 825 -24.40 48.29 65.66
CA ALA A 825 -23.72 49.56 65.87
C ALA A 825 -23.39 49.89 67.34
N PHE A 826 -22.21 50.47 67.59
CA PHE A 826 -22.00 51.70 68.39
C PHE A 826 -20.53 52.15 68.34
N GLY A 827 -20.31 53.42 67.94
CA GLY A 827 -19.36 54.36 68.57
C GLY A 827 -17.85 54.26 68.32
N LEU A 828 -17.31 55.36 67.73
CA LEU A 828 -16.03 56.02 68.05
C LEU A 828 -14.74 55.21 67.72
N SER A 829 -13.57 55.73 67.33
CA SER A 829 -13.00 57.05 67.06
C SER A 829 -11.49 56.78 66.88
N TRP A 830 -10.85 57.34 65.83
CA TRP A 830 -9.39 57.60 65.72
C TRP A 830 -8.49 56.34 65.52
N CYS A 831 -7.28 56.35 64.95
CA CYS A 831 -6.44 57.27 64.17
C CYS A 831 -5.18 56.44 63.80
N TRP A 832 -4.61 56.65 62.60
CA TRP A 832 -3.15 56.52 62.26
C TRP A 832 -2.54 55.10 62.33
N ALA A 833 -1.51 54.68 61.59
CA ALA A 833 -0.72 55.22 60.49
C ALA A 833 0.26 54.10 60.02
N LEU A 834 0.65 54.17 58.73
CA LEU A 834 1.99 53.91 58.15
C LEU A 834 2.74 52.57 58.35
N GLY A 835 3.30 52.11 57.21
CA GLY A 835 4.65 51.50 57.15
C GLY A 835 4.71 50.13 56.46
N ARG A 836 4.82 50.08 55.13
CA ARG A 836 6.05 49.87 54.33
C ARG A 836 6.73 48.49 54.47
N GLN A 837 6.71 47.80 53.32
CA GLN A 837 7.83 47.10 52.66
C GLN A 837 8.57 45.99 53.42
N LEU A 838 8.34 44.76 52.97
CA LEU A 838 9.29 44.01 52.13
C LEU A 838 8.52 43.12 51.14
#